data_AF-A0ABC8ZGF8-F1
#
_entry.id   AF-A0ABC8ZGF8-F1
#
_cell.length_a   1.000
_cell.length_b   1.000
_cell.length_c   1.000
_cell.angle_alpha   90.00
_cell.angle_beta   90.00
_cell.angle_gamma   90.00
#
_symmetry.space_group_name_H-M   'P 1'
#
loop_
_entity.id
_entity.type
_entity.pdbx_description
1 polymer ?
#
loop_
_entity_poly.entity_id
_entity_poly.type
_entity_poly.pdbx_seq_one_letter_code
_entity_poly.pdbx_strand_id
1 'polypeptide(L)'
;MARGVGGGGARGVAVGRMAAVVLGLAVALAAAAQVAAGAGHDYRQALSKSILYFEAQRSGRLPGGQRIAWRANSGLLDGKANGVRNVRIKAAKETKPDRSMDPDLLFFVLGHTFHLCVLRMFRIICRLHLEMRSSTLFTPALFLLMMPSISDMHDSCWQVDLVGGYYDAGDNVKFGLPMAFTVTMMSWSVLEYGDQMAAAGELGHAMDAVKWGTDYFVKAHPEPNVLYGEVGDGDSDHDCWQRPEDMTTSRQAYRLDPQHPGSELAAETAAAMAAASLVFRSSNPGYANQLLQHSKQLFDFADKYRGRYDSSITVARNYYASSSGYGDELLWAAAWLYEATGEGHYLDYLANNADALGGTGWSINEFGWDVKYPGVQVLAAMALLRRGNSGAHADVLRRYKQKADLFACACLGKSGSANTNVRRTPGGMMYHQSWNNVQFVTSASFLLAAYADHLAAAGQAAQCPSGDAASPAELVAFARSQVDYILGSNPRGTSYMVGYGAAFPRQAHHRGASIVSVKVDPSFVSCQAGYSSWYHRQGSNPNLLEGAVVGGPDEYDNFADERDNYQQTEATTYNNAPLIGVLARLAAGYGGARRFGHSLAGAEVDAAASVDSGNQTSSLPSPSLAAEHESPIGIEQKATASWMERGKTYHRYSVTVTNRSMNKTVHELHIGISKLYGKVWGVDKARYGYVFPSWMLSLPAGKSAAFVYIQAAPPADVWVTGYKLL
;
A
#
# COMPACT_ATOMS: atom_id res chain seq x y z
N MET A 1 73.50 25.62 61.24
CA MET A 1 73.78 24.16 61.23
C MET A 1 72.76 23.46 60.31
N ALA A 2 73.18 22.35 59.71
CA ALA A 2 72.46 21.29 58.95
C ALA A 2 70.95 21.38 58.56
N ARG A 3 70.68 20.97 57.28
CA ARG A 3 69.61 20.08 56.71
C ARG A 3 68.22 20.05 57.41
N GLY A 4 67.06 20.05 56.74
CA GLY A 4 66.64 19.99 55.31
C GLY A 4 65.11 20.18 55.26
N VAL A 5 64.27 19.74 54.30
CA VAL A 5 64.37 18.99 53.02
C VAL A 5 63.21 19.52 52.10
N GLY A 6 63.31 19.42 50.77
CA GLY A 6 62.30 19.95 49.83
C GLY A 6 61.15 19.00 49.44
N GLY A 7 60.05 19.54 48.90
CA GLY A 7 58.90 18.74 48.43
C GLY A 7 57.72 19.54 47.85
N GLY A 8 57.91 20.24 46.73
CA GLY A 8 56.85 21.05 46.09
C GLY A 8 56.52 20.78 44.61
N GLY A 9 57.43 20.19 43.83
CA GLY A 9 57.34 20.19 42.36
C GLY A 9 56.43 19.13 41.72
N ALA A 10 56.09 18.03 42.41
CA ALA A 10 55.55 16.84 41.74
C ALA A 10 54.03 16.87 41.46
N ARG A 11 53.22 17.59 42.26
CA ARG A 11 51.75 17.53 42.13
C ARG A 11 51.20 18.36 40.96
N GLY A 12 51.76 19.54 40.67
CA GLY A 12 51.27 20.39 39.58
C GLY A 12 51.46 19.78 38.19
N VAL A 13 52.60 19.12 37.96
CA VAL A 13 52.94 18.52 36.65
C VAL A 13 52.04 17.33 36.31
N ALA A 14 51.62 16.54 37.31
CA ALA A 14 50.73 15.40 37.10
C ALA A 14 49.32 15.83 36.69
N VAL A 15 48.76 16.84 37.38
CA VAL A 15 47.41 17.37 37.08
C VAL A 15 47.37 18.03 35.70
N GLY A 16 48.38 18.84 35.35
CA GLY A 16 48.47 19.45 34.01
C GLY A 16 48.55 18.44 32.88
N ARG A 17 49.30 17.34 33.06
CA ARG A 17 49.35 16.24 32.08
C ARG A 17 48.02 15.51 31.95
N MET A 18 47.32 15.26 33.05
CA MET A 18 46.03 14.56 33.03
C MET A 18 44.95 15.41 32.35
N ALA A 19 44.91 16.73 32.62
CA ALA A 19 44.02 17.67 31.93
C ALA A 19 44.30 17.76 30.43
N ALA A 20 45.58 17.80 30.02
CA ALA A 20 45.97 17.80 28.62
C ALA A 20 45.58 16.52 27.87
N VAL A 21 45.68 15.35 28.52
CA VAL A 21 45.22 14.07 27.95
C VAL A 21 43.70 14.02 27.80
N VAL A 22 42.94 14.48 28.81
CA VAL A 22 41.47 14.53 28.74
C VAL A 22 41.02 15.51 27.65
N LEU A 23 41.63 16.69 27.56
CA LEU A 23 41.33 17.66 26.50
C LEU A 23 41.71 17.11 25.12
N GLY A 24 42.86 16.43 25.00
CA GLY A 24 43.28 15.77 23.76
C GLY A 24 42.32 14.67 23.32
N LEU A 25 41.81 13.86 24.25
CA LEU A 25 40.76 12.86 23.99
C LEU A 25 39.43 13.52 23.60
N ALA A 26 39.01 14.59 24.26
CA ALA A 26 37.79 15.32 23.92
C ALA A 26 37.88 15.96 22.52
N VAL A 27 39.03 16.55 22.17
CA VAL A 27 39.29 17.10 20.83
C VAL A 27 39.38 15.99 19.78
N ALA A 28 39.99 14.84 20.09
CA ALA A 28 40.03 13.69 19.19
C ALA A 28 38.65 13.06 18.98
N LEU A 29 37.80 12.98 20.01
CA LEU A 29 36.41 12.52 19.91
C LEU A 29 35.53 13.51 19.14
N ALA A 30 35.69 14.82 19.37
CA ALA A 30 35.02 15.86 18.60
C ALA A 30 35.45 15.82 17.12
N ALA A 31 36.75 15.70 16.85
CA ALA A 31 37.28 15.56 15.49
C ALA A 31 36.81 14.25 14.82
N ALA A 32 36.75 13.13 15.55
CA ALA A 32 36.22 11.88 15.04
C ALA A 32 34.71 11.97 14.74
N ALA A 33 33.94 12.68 15.57
CA ALA A 33 32.54 13.00 15.31
C ALA A 33 32.39 13.94 14.10
N GLN A 34 33.26 14.94 13.93
CA GLN A 34 33.30 15.79 12.73
C GLN A 34 33.68 15.02 11.46
N VAL A 35 34.59 14.04 11.55
CA VAL A 35 35.00 13.19 10.42
C VAL A 35 33.91 12.17 10.08
N ALA A 36 33.21 11.62 11.08
CA ALA A 36 32.02 10.80 10.88
C ALA A 36 30.86 11.60 10.25
N ALA A 37 30.65 12.85 10.68
CA ALA A 37 29.70 13.79 10.05
C ALA A 37 30.18 14.30 8.67
N GLY A 38 31.46 14.12 8.34
CA GLY A 38 32.06 14.49 7.06
C GLY A 38 31.97 13.39 5.99
N ALA A 39 31.65 12.16 6.37
CA ALA A 39 31.31 11.08 5.45
C ALA A 39 29.80 11.05 5.24
N GLY A 40 29.34 11.41 4.04
CA GLY A 40 27.91 11.43 3.72
C GLY A 40 27.26 10.04 3.80
N HIS A 41 25.98 10.01 4.15
CA HIS A 41 25.19 8.77 4.26
C HIS A 41 25.09 8.01 2.93
N ASP A 42 25.22 6.69 3.00
CA ASP A 42 24.90 5.80 1.86
C ASP A 42 23.39 5.64 1.75
N TYR A 43 22.76 6.50 0.93
CA TYR A 43 21.32 6.45 0.66
C TYR A 43 20.90 5.22 -0.16
N ARG A 44 21.82 4.55 -0.88
CA ARG A 44 21.51 3.31 -1.64
C ARG A 44 21.35 2.14 -0.70
N GLN A 45 22.24 2.02 0.28
CA GLN A 45 22.11 1.05 1.36
C GLN A 45 20.83 1.30 2.18
N ALA A 46 20.55 2.55 2.53
CA ALA A 46 19.32 2.91 3.25
C ALA A 46 18.06 2.57 2.44
N LEU A 47 18.05 2.82 1.12
CA LEU A 47 16.93 2.48 0.23
C LEU A 47 16.66 0.97 0.24
N SER A 48 17.69 0.17 0.00
CA SER A 48 17.61 -1.30 -0.04
C SER A 48 17.04 -1.86 1.27
N LYS A 49 17.53 -1.34 2.41
CA LYS A 49 17.03 -1.70 3.75
C LYS A 49 15.57 -1.27 3.94
N SER A 50 15.22 -0.03 3.62
CA SER A 50 13.84 0.47 3.76
C SER A 50 12.82 -0.34 2.95
N ILE A 51 13.22 -0.98 1.84
CA ILE A 51 12.36 -1.89 1.07
C ILE A 51 12.25 -3.28 1.73
N LEU A 52 13.32 -3.78 2.36
CA LEU A 52 13.29 -5.03 3.14
C LEU A 52 12.29 -4.98 4.30
N TYR A 53 12.08 -3.82 4.92
CA TYR A 53 11.08 -3.65 5.97
C TYR A 53 9.67 -4.04 5.50
N PHE A 54 9.27 -3.70 4.27
CA PHE A 54 7.96 -4.12 3.76
C PHE A 54 7.85 -5.64 3.61
N GLU A 55 8.93 -6.33 3.27
CA GLU A 55 8.94 -7.79 3.33
C GLU A 55 8.74 -8.32 4.75
N ALA A 56 9.26 -7.63 5.77
CA ALA A 56 9.03 -7.95 7.18
C ALA A 56 7.57 -7.73 7.62
N GLN A 57 6.84 -6.80 6.99
CA GLN A 57 5.42 -6.51 7.27
C GLN A 57 4.41 -7.42 6.52
N ARG A 58 4.83 -8.21 5.53
CA ARG A 58 3.90 -9.01 4.69
C ARG A 58 3.02 -9.98 5.52
N SER A 59 1.71 -9.85 5.44
CA SER A 59 0.74 -10.85 5.93
C SER A 59 0.39 -11.86 4.83
N GLY A 60 0.00 -13.08 5.21
CA GLY A 60 -0.47 -14.11 4.26
C GLY A 60 0.58 -15.15 3.86
N ARG A 61 0.53 -15.60 2.60
CA ARG A 61 1.45 -16.60 2.04
C ARG A 61 2.66 -15.92 1.40
N LEU A 62 3.80 -15.96 2.07
CA LEU A 62 5.03 -15.33 1.62
C LEU A 62 5.55 -15.98 0.31
N PRO A 63 6.18 -15.19 -0.59
CA PRO A 63 6.73 -15.71 -1.84
C PRO A 63 8.00 -16.53 -1.58
N GLY A 64 8.33 -17.45 -2.49
CA GLY A 64 9.55 -18.27 -2.38
C GLY A 64 10.86 -17.47 -2.41
N GLY A 65 10.84 -16.26 -2.96
CA GLY A 65 11.98 -15.33 -3.00
C GLY A 65 12.02 -14.30 -1.86
N GLN A 66 11.24 -14.48 -0.79
CA GLN A 66 11.24 -13.62 0.40
C GLN A 66 12.66 -13.49 0.99
N ARG A 67 13.19 -12.26 1.07
CA ARG A 67 14.54 -11.96 1.60
C ARG A 67 14.57 -11.98 3.13
N ILE A 68 13.50 -11.52 3.79
CA ILE A 68 13.38 -11.56 5.26
C ILE A 68 13.15 -13.00 5.74
N ALA A 69 14.25 -13.69 6.03
CA ALA A 69 14.28 -15.12 6.30
C ALA A 69 13.61 -15.53 7.63
N TRP A 70 13.47 -14.63 8.61
CA TRP A 70 12.87 -14.95 9.90
C TRP A 70 11.32 -14.95 9.91
N ARG A 71 10.68 -14.35 8.90
CA ARG A 71 9.22 -14.37 8.71
C ARG A 71 8.73 -15.67 8.06
N ALA A 72 7.49 -16.07 8.38
CA ALA A 72 6.80 -17.20 7.77
C ALA A 72 5.31 -16.87 7.49
N ASN A 73 4.58 -17.86 6.96
CA ASN A 73 3.20 -17.70 6.53
C ASN A 73 2.26 -17.46 7.72
N SER A 74 1.54 -16.34 7.71
CA SER A 74 0.62 -15.89 8.75
C SER A 74 -0.73 -15.48 8.15
N GLY A 75 -1.75 -15.14 8.97
CA GLY A 75 -3.02 -14.60 8.45
C GLY A 75 -3.75 -15.49 7.42
N LEU A 76 -3.56 -16.81 7.45
CA LEU A 76 -4.03 -17.74 6.39
C LEU A 76 -5.54 -18.05 6.41
N LEU A 77 -6.27 -17.42 7.34
CA LEU A 77 -7.71 -17.58 7.55
C LEU A 77 -8.47 -16.24 7.43
N ASP A 78 -7.78 -15.15 7.10
CA ASP A 78 -8.35 -13.81 6.92
C ASP A 78 -9.56 -13.85 5.95
N GLY A 79 -10.70 -13.30 6.40
CA GLY A 79 -11.96 -13.27 5.64
C GLY A 79 -12.80 -14.56 5.71
N LYS A 80 -12.41 -15.54 6.54
CA LYS A 80 -13.25 -16.72 6.85
C LYS A 80 -14.04 -16.51 8.15
N ALA A 81 -15.29 -16.98 8.16
CA ALA A 81 -16.31 -16.73 9.20
C ALA A 81 -16.00 -17.19 10.65
N ASN A 82 -14.78 -17.64 10.97
CA ASN A 82 -14.31 -17.93 12.33
C ASN A 82 -12.79 -17.71 12.38
N GLY A 83 -12.34 -16.45 12.51
CA GLY A 83 -10.92 -16.05 12.50
C GLY A 83 -10.05 -16.54 13.66
N VAL A 84 -10.52 -17.50 14.47
CA VAL A 84 -9.84 -18.03 15.66
C VAL A 84 -9.48 -19.51 15.45
N ARG A 85 -8.22 -19.88 15.69
CA ARG A 85 -7.81 -21.30 15.79
C ARG A 85 -8.48 -21.92 17.02
N ASN A 86 -9.55 -22.68 16.82
CA ASN A 86 -9.98 -23.68 17.81
C ASN A 86 -8.92 -24.79 17.91
N VAL A 87 -7.90 -24.59 18.75
CA VAL A 87 -6.88 -25.59 19.05
C VAL A 87 -7.51 -26.72 19.87
N ARG A 88 -8.11 -27.69 19.17
CA ARG A 88 -8.45 -28.99 19.78
C ARG A 88 -7.14 -29.70 20.11
N ILE A 89 -6.84 -29.77 21.40
CA ILE A 89 -5.78 -30.60 21.97
C ILE A 89 -5.93 -32.03 21.42
N LYS A 90 -4.93 -32.50 20.67
CA LYS A 90 -4.86 -33.90 20.24
C LYS A 90 -4.34 -34.76 21.39
N ALA A 91 -5.25 -35.46 22.05
CA ALA A 91 -4.93 -36.61 22.88
C ALA A 91 -5.74 -37.83 22.42
N ALA A 92 -5.22 -38.58 21.44
CA ALA A 92 -5.64 -39.94 21.12
C ALA A 92 -4.50 -40.67 20.39
N LYS A 93 -4.23 -41.90 20.82
CA LYS A 93 -3.10 -42.73 20.36
C LYS A 93 -3.32 -43.34 18.97
N GLU A 94 -2.18 -43.63 18.35
CA GLU A 94 -1.86 -44.75 17.46
C GLU A 94 -2.97 -45.76 17.11
N THR A 95 -3.23 -45.93 15.81
CA THR A 95 -3.25 -47.25 15.14
C THR A 95 -2.73 -47.09 13.70
N LYS A 96 -2.10 -48.15 13.16
CA LYS A 96 -1.54 -48.21 11.80
C LYS A 96 -2.62 -48.49 10.73
N PRO A 97 -2.38 -48.16 9.44
CA PRO A 97 -3.39 -48.28 8.39
C PRO A 97 -3.52 -49.71 7.86
N ASP A 98 -4.75 -50.08 7.48
CA ASP A 98 -5.02 -51.22 6.60
C ASP A 98 -5.53 -50.74 5.23
N ARG A 99 -5.32 -51.55 4.20
CA ARG A 99 -5.51 -51.22 2.78
C ARG A 99 -6.84 -51.75 2.23
N SER A 100 -7.80 -50.86 1.99
CA SER A 100 -8.69 -50.93 0.81
C SER A 100 -9.58 -49.70 0.76
N MET A 101 -9.50 -48.90 -0.30
CA MET A 101 -10.55 -47.93 -0.64
C MET A 101 -10.87 -47.98 -2.13
N ASP A 102 -12.17 -47.99 -2.38
CA ASP A 102 -12.86 -48.04 -3.66
C ASP A 102 -12.79 -46.65 -4.36
N PRO A 103 -12.54 -46.56 -5.68
CA PRO A 103 -12.43 -45.26 -6.37
C PRO A 103 -13.66 -44.36 -6.29
N ASP A 104 -14.87 -44.91 -6.09
CA ASP A 104 -16.12 -44.17 -6.21
C ASP A 104 -16.45 -43.25 -5.00
N LEU A 105 -15.67 -43.31 -3.90
CA LEU A 105 -15.90 -42.46 -2.72
C LEU A 105 -15.25 -41.06 -2.82
N LEU A 106 -14.49 -40.76 -3.88
CA LEU A 106 -13.78 -39.48 -4.01
C LEU A 106 -14.68 -38.31 -4.48
N PHE A 107 -15.83 -38.61 -5.11
CA PHE A 107 -16.73 -37.58 -5.65
C PHE A 107 -17.72 -36.98 -4.62
N PHE A 108 -17.86 -37.56 -3.42
CA PHE A 108 -18.84 -37.11 -2.42
C PHE A 108 -18.40 -35.91 -1.56
N VAL A 109 -17.15 -35.45 -1.69
CA VAL A 109 -16.56 -34.43 -0.80
C VAL A 109 -16.77 -32.99 -1.28
N LEU A 110 -17.11 -32.75 -2.56
CA LEU A 110 -17.23 -31.40 -3.14
C LEU A 110 -18.66 -30.83 -3.22
N GLY A 111 -19.66 -31.52 -2.66
CA GLY A 111 -21.07 -31.07 -2.61
C GLY A 111 -21.56 -30.57 -1.24
N HIS A 112 -20.72 -30.60 -0.19
CA HIS A 112 -21.24 -30.68 1.18
C HIS A 112 -21.47 -29.34 1.91
N THR A 113 -21.05 -28.19 1.34
CA THR A 113 -21.01 -26.89 2.04
C THR A 113 -22.39 -26.24 2.20
N PHE A 114 -23.25 -26.30 1.17
CA PHE A 114 -24.61 -25.74 1.24
C PHE A 114 -25.50 -26.56 2.19
N HIS A 115 -25.34 -27.89 2.15
CA HIS A 115 -26.15 -28.82 2.94
C HIS A 115 -25.83 -28.73 4.44
N LEU A 116 -24.57 -28.52 4.84
CA LEU A 116 -24.18 -28.39 6.25
C LEU A 116 -24.72 -27.11 6.90
N CYS A 117 -24.89 -26.02 6.14
CA CYS A 117 -25.46 -24.78 6.67
C CYS A 117 -26.97 -24.92 6.91
N VAL A 118 -27.70 -25.46 5.92
CA VAL A 118 -29.14 -25.78 6.07
C VAL A 118 -29.38 -26.81 7.18
N LEU A 119 -28.52 -27.83 7.31
CA LEU A 119 -28.60 -28.82 8.41
C LEU A 119 -28.25 -28.24 9.78
N ARG A 120 -27.38 -27.24 9.88
CA ARG A 120 -27.17 -26.49 11.13
C ARG A 120 -28.39 -25.65 11.49
N MET A 121 -28.97 -24.95 10.51
CA MET A 121 -30.20 -24.18 10.69
C MET A 121 -31.35 -25.08 11.15
N PHE A 122 -31.55 -26.23 10.48
CA PHE A 122 -32.53 -27.24 10.89
C PHE A 122 -32.24 -27.83 12.28
N ARG A 123 -30.98 -28.11 12.63
CA ARG A 123 -30.65 -28.61 13.97
C ARG A 123 -30.88 -27.58 15.08
N ILE A 124 -30.60 -26.31 14.84
CA ILE A 124 -30.86 -25.23 15.80
C ILE A 124 -32.38 -25.03 15.95
N ILE A 125 -33.11 -24.94 14.84
CA ILE A 125 -34.58 -24.83 14.82
C ILE A 125 -35.21 -26.04 15.53
N CYS A 126 -34.82 -27.28 15.21
CA CYS A 126 -35.34 -28.48 15.85
C CYS A 126 -34.97 -28.59 17.34
N ARG A 127 -33.78 -28.12 17.77
CA ARG A 127 -33.39 -28.15 19.18
C ARG A 127 -34.19 -27.15 20.00
N LEU A 128 -34.36 -25.93 19.50
CA LEU A 128 -35.29 -24.94 20.07
C LEU A 128 -36.73 -25.48 20.09
N HIS A 129 -37.19 -26.14 19.03
CA HIS A 129 -38.55 -26.71 18.96
C HIS A 129 -38.75 -27.91 19.91
N LEU A 130 -37.68 -28.60 20.31
CA LEU A 130 -37.69 -29.66 21.32
C LEU A 130 -37.65 -29.10 22.75
N GLU A 131 -36.83 -28.09 23.00
CA GLU A 131 -36.75 -27.41 24.31
C GLU A 131 -38.02 -26.59 24.62
N MET A 132 -38.70 -26.04 23.60
CA MET A 132 -39.97 -25.31 23.76
C MET A 132 -41.18 -26.17 24.15
N ARG A 133 -41.11 -27.51 24.11
CA ARG A 133 -42.24 -28.38 24.53
C ARG A 133 -42.40 -28.53 26.04
N SER A 134 -41.50 -27.96 26.84
CA SER A 134 -41.49 -28.12 28.31
C SER A 134 -41.98 -26.90 29.12
N SER A 135 -42.36 -25.80 28.45
CA SER A 135 -42.46 -24.47 29.10
C SER A 135 -43.76 -23.75 28.77
N THR A 136 -44.67 -23.62 29.74
CA THR A 136 -46.01 -22.99 29.57
C THR A 136 -46.02 -21.45 29.59
N LEU A 137 -44.88 -20.80 29.36
CA LEU A 137 -44.67 -19.35 29.60
C LEU A 137 -43.90 -18.64 28.47
N PHE A 138 -44.26 -18.86 27.20
CA PHE A 138 -43.73 -18.08 26.07
C PHE A 138 -44.84 -17.67 25.10
N THR A 139 -44.98 -16.36 24.87
CA THR A 139 -45.90 -15.79 23.86
C THR A 139 -45.16 -15.48 22.56
N PRO A 140 -45.86 -15.39 21.40
CA PRO A 140 -45.21 -15.13 20.10
C PRO A 140 -44.36 -13.86 20.04
N ALA A 141 -44.66 -12.86 20.88
CA ALA A 141 -43.90 -11.61 20.96
C ALA A 141 -42.47 -11.80 21.46
N LEU A 142 -42.23 -12.80 22.34
CA LEU A 142 -40.90 -13.05 22.91
C LEU A 142 -39.99 -13.84 21.95
N PHE A 143 -40.58 -14.54 20.96
CA PHE A 143 -39.86 -15.24 19.89
C PHE A 143 -39.23 -14.28 18.87
N LEU A 144 -39.84 -13.10 18.66
CA LEU A 144 -39.31 -12.03 17.80
C LEU A 144 -38.17 -11.23 18.46
N LEU A 145 -38.07 -11.24 19.80
CA LEU A 145 -37.02 -10.54 20.55
C LEU A 145 -35.75 -11.37 20.78
N MET A 146 -35.76 -12.67 20.46
CA MET A 146 -34.61 -13.58 20.63
C MET A 146 -34.02 -14.08 19.30
N MET A 147 -34.53 -13.60 18.16
CA MET A 147 -33.88 -13.80 16.87
C MET A 147 -32.75 -12.78 16.72
N PRO A 148 -31.47 -13.17 16.53
CA PRO A 148 -30.52 -12.28 15.89
C PRO A 148 -31.06 -11.90 14.51
N SER A 149 -30.71 -10.72 14.00
CA SER A 149 -31.24 -10.27 12.72
C SER A 149 -30.92 -11.29 11.64
N ILE A 150 -31.85 -11.54 10.73
CA ILE A 150 -31.58 -12.39 9.56
C ILE A 150 -30.41 -11.80 8.74
N SER A 151 -30.14 -10.49 8.86
CA SER A 151 -28.93 -9.83 8.35
C SER A 151 -27.65 -10.41 8.96
N ASP A 152 -27.55 -10.48 10.29
CA ASP A 152 -26.36 -10.96 11.02
C ASP A 152 -26.02 -12.41 10.66
N MET A 153 -27.06 -13.22 10.41
CA MET A 153 -26.89 -14.61 9.99
C MET A 153 -26.54 -14.74 8.50
N HIS A 154 -26.97 -13.82 7.64
CA HIS A 154 -26.68 -13.82 6.20
C HIS A 154 -25.20 -13.48 5.93
N ASP A 155 -24.62 -12.56 6.68
CA ASP A 155 -23.20 -12.19 6.57
C ASP A 155 -22.25 -13.34 6.93
N SER A 156 -22.66 -14.26 7.83
CA SER A 156 -21.84 -15.41 8.25
C SER A 156 -21.57 -16.47 7.16
N CYS A 157 -22.20 -16.34 5.98
CA CYS A 157 -22.05 -17.28 4.86
C CYS A 157 -21.05 -16.84 3.78
N TRP A 158 -20.61 -15.58 3.75
CA TRP A 158 -19.72 -15.06 2.70
C TRP A 158 -18.26 -15.25 3.09
N GLN A 159 -17.59 -16.21 2.45
CA GLN A 159 -16.13 -16.36 2.56
C GLN A 159 -15.44 -15.48 1.53
N VAL A 160 -14.78 -14.42 1.98
CA VAL A 160 -13.91 -13.59 1.15
C VAL A 160 -12.46 -14.02 1.42
N ASP A 161 -11.63 -14.17 0.38
CA ASP A 161 -10.20 -14.41 0.59
C ASP A 161 -9.51 -13.07 0.89
N LEU A 162 -9.33 -12.74 2.16
CA LEU A 162 -8.61 -11.54 2.59
C LEU A 162 -7.13 -11.84 2.94
N VAL A 163 -6.59 -13.00 2.56
CA VAL A 163 -5.20 -13.36 2.84
C VAL A 163 -4.23 -12.53 2.00
N GLY A 164 -3.28 -11.83 2.63
CA GLY A 164 -2.36 -10.89 1.99
C GLY A 164 -2.30 -9.56 2.72
N GLY A 165 -1.73 -8.54 2.07
CA GLY A 165 -1.60 -7.18 2.60
C GLY A 165 -0.45 -7.06 3.62
N TYR A 166 -0.39 -5.92 4.30
CA TYR A 166 0.63 -5.64 5.30
C TYR A 166 0.04 -5.62 6.71
N TYR A 167 0.81 -6.07 7.70
CA TYR A 167 0.59 -5.65 9.08
C TYR A 167 1.02 -4.19 9.22
N ASP A 168 0.24 -3.42 9.96
CA ASP A 168 0.37 -1.96 9.98
C ASP A 168 1.69 -1.49 10.62
N ALA A 169 1.97 -2.00 11.82
CA ALA A 169 3.07 -1.55 12.67
C ALA A 169 3.74 -2.72 13.42
N GLY A 170 3.87 -2.63 14.74
CA GLY A 170 4.40 -3.69 15.59
C GLY A 170 3.43 -4.84 15.89
N ASP A 171 2.21 -4.77 15.36
CA ASP A 171 1.06 -5.62 15.62
C ASP A 171 0.74 -6.57 14.47
N ASN A 172 -0.43 -7.23 14.53
CA ASN A 172 -0.90 -8.11 13.46
C ASN A 172 -2.26 -7.68 12.88
N VAL A 173 -2.73 -6.48 13.17
CA VAL A 173 -3.94 -5.92 12.55
C VAL A 173 -3.60 -5.40 11.15
N LYS A 174 -4.61 -5.34 10.29
CA LYS A 174 -4.53 -4.84 8.92
C LYS A 174 -5.44 -3.62 8.78
N PHE A 175 -5.03 -2.49 9.32
CA PHE A 175 -5.75 -1.23 9.21
C PHE A 175 -5.69 -0.70 7.78
N GLY A 176 -6.85 -0.56 7.12
CA GLY A 176 -6.94 -0.25 5.70
C GLY A 176 -6.50 1.16 5.34
N LEU A 177 -6.80 2.17 6.19
CA LEU A 177 -6.52 3.57 5.90
C LEU A 177 -5.00 3.87 5.84
N PRO A 178 -4.20 3.56 6.88
CA PRO A 178 -2.74 3.71 6.81
C PRO A 178 -2.08 2.79 5.77
N MET A 179 -2.66 1.61 5.49
CA MET A 179 -2.16 0.73 4.43
C MET A 179 -2.42 1.30 3.03
N ALA A 180 -3.57 1.92 2.79
CA ALA A 180 -3.89 2.59 1.54
C ALA A 180 -2.93 3.75 1.30
N PHE A 181 -2.78 4.65 2.29
CA PHE A 181 -1.80 5.74 2.24
C PHE A 181 -0.37 5.25 1.99
N THR A 182 0.06 4.18 2.68
CA THR A 182 1.34 3.51 2.43
C THR A 182 1.52 3.14 0.96
N VAL A 183 0.53 2.49 0.35
CA VAL A 183 0.60 2.05 -1.06
C VAL A 183 0.55 3.24 -2.01
N THR A 184 -0.20 4.30 -1.71
CA THR A 184 -0.17 5.55 -2.49
C THR A 184 1.23 6.18 -2.45
N MET A 185 1.85 6.29 -1.28
CA MET A 185 3.19 6.89 -1.12
C MET A 185 4.32 6.03 -1.69
N MET A 186 4.22 4.70 -1.62
CA MET A 186 5.11 3.81 -2.37
C MET A 186 4.97 4.02 -3.88
N SER A 187 3.73 4.08 -4.38
CA SER A 187 3.45 4.25 -5.80
C SER A 187 3.99 5.58 -6.31
N TRP A 188 3.72 6.67 -5.58
CA TRP A 188 4.25 7.99 -5.90
C TRP A 188 5.78 8.01 -5.86
N SER A 189 6.40 7.35 -4.89
CA SER A 189 7.86 7.19 -4.82
C SER A 189 8.45 6.48 -6.04
N VAL A 190 7.77 5.46 -6.58
CA VAL A 190 8.17 4.78 -7.80
C VAL A 190 7.91 5.65 -9.05
N LEU A 191 6.84 6.44 -9.07
CA LEU A 191 6.52 7.34 -10.19
C LEU A 191 7.52 8.50 -10.33
N GLU A 192 7.90 9.15 -9.23
CA GLU A 192 8.91 10.22 -9.29
C GLU A 192 10.33 9.65 -9.45
N TYR A 193 10.67 8.56 -8.76
CA TYR A 193 12.07 8.16 -8.59
C TYR A 193 12.41 6.73 -9.05
N GLY A 194 11.56 6.13 -9.89
CA GLY A 194 11.74 4.77 -10.39
C GLY A 194 13.05 4.55 -11.16
N ASP A 195 13.52 5.54 -11.91
CA ASP A 195 14.82 5.51 -12.61
C ASP A 195 16.00 5.42 -11.64
N GLN A 196 15.92 6.14 -10.52
CA GLN A 196 16.94 6.16 -9.48
C GLN A 196 16.91 4.86 -8.67
N MET A 197 15.72 4.31 -8.41
CA MET A 197 15.56 2.96 -7.85
C MET A 197 16.10 1.89 -8.80
N ALA A 198 15.89 2.01 -10.11
CA ALA A 198 16.44 1.09 -11.12
C ALA A 198 17.97 1.17 -11.17
N ALA A 199 18.53 2.38 -11.12
CA ALA A 199 19.96 2.61 -11.03
C ALA A 199 20.58 2.14 -9.69
N ALA A 200 19.76 1.84 -8.68
CA ALA A 200 20.16 1.19 -7.43
C ALA A 200 19.89 -0.34 -7.41
N GLY A 201 19.20 -0.89 -8.42
CA GLY A 201 18.80 -2.30 -8.48
C GLY A 201 17.51 -2.65 -7.73
N GLU A 202 16.84 -1.65 -7.13
CA GLU A 202 15.72 -1.85 -6.20
C GLU A 202 14.33 -1.60 -6.80
N LEU A 203 14.21 -1.09 -8.05
CA LEU A 203 12.91 -0.80 -8.68
C LEU A 203 11.97 -2.01 -8.66
N GLY A 204 12.47 -3.20 -9.01
CA GLY A 204 11.65 -4.42 -9.00
C GLY A 204 11.11 -4.74 -7.60
N HIS A 205 11.92 -4.57 -6.56
CA HIS A 205 11.52 -4.80 -5.18
C HIS A 205 10.54 -3.74 -4.66
N ALA A 206 10.69 -2.47 -5.07
CA ALA A 206 9.73 -1.41 -4.77
C ALA A 206 8.38 -1.66 -5.47
N MET A 207 8.39 -2.08 -6.74
CA MET A 207 7.17 -2.47 -7.46
C MET A 207 6.51 -3.72 -6.86
N ASP A 208 7.27 -4.72 -6.42
CA ASP A 208 6.75 -5.87 -5.67
C ASP A 208 6.11 -5.45 -4.33
N ALA A 209 6.65 -4.41 -3.67
CA ALA A 209 6.08 -3.87 -2.44
C ALA A 209 4.74 -3.16 -2.70
N VAL A 210 4.63 -2.33 -3.76
CA VAL A 210 3.35 -1.74 -4.21
C VAL A 210 2.35 -2.87 -4.52
N LYS A 211 2.78 -3.85 -5.33
CA LYS A 211 1.92 -4.93 -5.80
C LYS A 211 1.32 -5.76 -4.67
N TRP A 212 2.08 -5.98 -3.60
CA TRP A 212 1.62 -6.75 -2.44
C TRP A 212 0.43 -6.09 -1.72
N GLY A 213 0.42 -4.75 -1.64
CA GLY A 213 -0.69 -3.98 -1.10
C GLY A 213 -1.88 -3.97 -2.07
N THR A 214 -1.66 -3.69 -3.36
CA THR A 214 -2.76 -3.65 -4.34
C THR A 214 -3.39 -5.01 -4.61
N ASP A 215 -2.65 -6.11 -4.54
CA ASP A 215 -3.21 -7.48 -4.58
C ASP A 215 -4.14 -7.76 -3.40
N TYR A 216 -3.96 -7.08 -2.27
CA TYR A 216 -4.89 -7.13 -1.14
C TYR A 216 -6.11 -6.22 -1.37
N PHE A 217 -5.95 -4.99 -1.88
CA PHE A 217 -7.09 -4.12 -2.18
C PHE A 217 -8.05 -4.71 -3.22
N VAL A 218 -7.53 -5.36 -4.27
CA VAL A 218 -8.34 -6.12 -5.25
C VAL A 218 -9.20 -7.20 -4.58
N LYS A 219 -8.72 -7.82 -3.49
CA LYS A 219 -9.48 -8.81 -2.70
C LYS A 219 -10.46 -8.17 -1.73
N ALA A 220 -10.04 -7.05 -1.13
CA ALA A 220 -10.83 -6.30 -0.17
C ALA A 220 -12.00 -5.54 -0.82
N HIS A 221 -11.97 -5.33 -2.14
CA HIS A 221 -13.04 -4.69 -2.92
C HIS A 221 -13.76 -5.70 -3.85
N PRO A 222 -14.59 -6.61 -3.31
CA PRO A 222 -15.26 -7.66 -4.10
C PRO A 222 -16.44 -7.14 -4.94
N GLU A 223 -17.06 -6.02 -4.55
CA GLU A 223 -18.21 -5.42 -5.21
C GLU A 223 -18.06 -3.89 -5.26
N PRO A 224 -18.61 -3.18 -6.27
CA PRO A 224 -18.30 -1.77 -6.52
C PRO A 224 -18.47 -0.82 -5.32
N ASN A 225 -19.42 -1.11 -4.41
CA ASN A 225 -19.71 -0.30 -3.22
C ASN A 225 -19.40 -1.06 -1.90
N VAL A 226 -18.50 -2.04 -1.90
CA VAL A 226 -18.15 -2.81 -0.69
C VAL A 226 -16.64 -2.91 -0.54
N LEU A 227 -16.08 -2.34 0.54
CA LEU A 227 -14.64 -2.35 0.82
C LEU A 227 -14.35 -2.90 2.22
N TYR A 228 -13.63 -4.02 2.32
CA TYR A 228 -13.11 -4.53 3.58
C TYR A 228 -11.96 -3.67 4.08
N GLY A 229 -12.22 -2.91 5.15
CA GLY A 229 -11.33 -1.89 5.68
C GLY A 229 -10.40 -2.37 6.79
N GLU A 230 -10.70 -3.49 7.45
CA GLU A 230 -9.90 -3.98 8.58
C GLU A 230 -9.97 -5.51 8.68
N VAL A 231 -8.85 -6.14 9.06
CA VAL A 231 -8.81 -7.56 9.43
C VAL A 231 -7.93 -7.76 10.66
N GLY A 232 -8.54 -8.26 11.73
CA GLY A 232 -8.02 -8.14 13.09
C GLY A 232 -8.95 -7.23 13.90
N ASP A 233 -9.01 -7.47 15.21
CA ASP A 233 -9.64 -6.56 16.18
C ASP A 233 -8.50 -5.99 17.03
N GLY A 234 -8.39 -4.65 17.08
CA GLY A 234 -7.26 -3.97 17.71
C GLY A 234 -7.06 -4.39 19.16
N ASP A 235 -8.12 -4.29 19.97
CA ASP A 235 -8.06 -4.56 21.41
C ASP A 235 -7.57 -6.00 21.69
N SER A 236 -8.16 -7.01 21.03
CA SER A 236 -7.74 -8.41 21.24
C SER A 236 -6.40 -8.78 20.60
N ASP A 237 -5.91 -8.08 19.58
CA ASP A 237 -4.54 -8.26 19.08
C ASP A 237 -3.50 -7.55 19.95
N HIS A 238 -3.88 -6.45 20.62
CA HIS A 238 -3.02 -5.66 21.50
C HIS A 238 -2.96 -6.23 22.92
N ASP A 239 -4.00 -6.92 23.39
CA ASP A 239 -3.97 -7.80 24.56
C ASP A 239 -2.99 -8.99 24.44
N CYS A 240 -2.40 -9.25 23.26
CA CYS A 240 -1.56 -10.41 22.98
C CYS A 240 -0.23 -10.10 22.28
N TRP A 241 0.89 -10.51 22.89
CA TRP A 241 2.22 -10.37 22.29
C TRP A 241 2.65 -11.64 21.52
N GLN A 242 1.93 -12.01 20.46
CA GLN A 242 2.20 -13.24 19.69
C GLN A 242 2.95 -13.00 18.38
N ARG A 243 3.69 -14.01 17.91
CA ARG A 243 4.19 -14.05 16.53
C ARG A 243 3.01 -14.04 15.55
N PRO A 244 3.13 -13.40 14.36
CA PRO A 244 2.11 -13.47 13.31
C PRO A 244 1.68 -14.91 12.96
N GLU A 245 2.61 -15.86 13.03
CA GLU A 245 2.38 -17.26 12.69
C GLU A 245 1.65 -18.07 13.80
N ASP A 246 1.65 -17.54 15.03
CA ASP A 246 1.03 -18.12 16.23
C ASP A 246 -0.26 -17.43 16.68
N MET A 247 -0.71 -16.37 15.98
CA MET A 247 -1.93 -15.64 16.34
C MET A 247 -3.12 -16.55 16.68
N THR A 248 -3.69 -16.29 17.85
CA THR A 248 -4.97 -16.86 18.31
C THR A 248 -6.05 -15.81 18.55
N THR A 249 -5.73 -14.55 18.28
CA THR A 249 -6.55 -13.34 18.43
C THR A 249 -7.69 -13.29 17.41
N SER A 250 -8.68 -12.42 17.61
CA SER A 250 -9.78 -12.29 16.66
C SER A 250 -9.26 -11.73 15.33
N ARG A 251 -9.51 -12.45 14.24
CA ARG A 251 -9.27 -11.98 12.87
C ARG A 251 -10.58 -11.74 12.13
N GLN A 252 -11.54 -11.15 12.83
CA GLN A 252 -12.77 -10.61 12.23
C GLN A 252 -12.40 -9.61 11.13
N ALA A 253 -13.21 -9.59 10.06
CA ALA A 253 -13.06 -8.65 8.97
C ALA A 253 -14.20 -7.64 9.03
N TYR A 254 -13.88 -6.37 8.90
CA TYR A 254 -14.82 -5.25 8.94
C TYR A 254 -14.85 -4.56 7.58
N ARG A 255 -16.01 -4.05 7.18
CA ARG A 255 -16.24 -3.49 5.84
C ARG A 255 -17.01 -2.18 5.88
N LEU A 256 -16.88 -1.45 4.78
CA LEU A 256 -17.74 -0.36 4.38
C LEU A 256 -18.74 -0.86 3.35
N ASP A 257 -19.95 -0.32 3.38
CA ASP A 257 -21.02 -0.54 2.40
C ASP A 257 -21.95 0.71 2.35
N PRO A 258 -22.98 0.77 1.47
CA PRO A 258 -23.85 1.94 1.37
C PRO A 258 -24.67 2.26 2.63
N GLN A 259 -24.75 1.35 3.61
CA GLN A 259 -25.38 1.59 4.90
C GLN A 259 -24.35 2.05 5.95
N HIS A 260 -23.11 1.60 5.81
CA HIS A 260 -21.97 1.90 6.68
C HIS A 260 -20.82 2.52 5.84
N PRO A 261 -20.96 3.78 5.38
CA PRO A 261 -19.99 4.44 4.51
C PRO A 261 -18.64 4.75 5.17
N GLY A 262 -17.63 5.04 4.36
CA GLY A 262 -16.32 5.49 4.82
C GLY A 262 -15.52 6.13 3.70
N SER A 263 -15.81 7.39 3.42
CA SER A 263 -15.30 8.14 2.28
C SER A 263 -13.79 8.23 2.26
N GLU A 264 -13.17 8.53 3.40
CA GLU A 264 -11.72 8.67 3.56
C GLU A 264 -10.98 7.39 3.18
N LEU A 265 -11.40 6.25 3.72
CA LEU A 265 -10.80 4.94 3.44
C LEU A 265 -11.05 4.49 2.01
N ALA A 266 -12.27 4.66 1.49
CA ALA A 266 -12.59 4.30 0.12
C ALA A 266 -11.83 5.17 -0.90
N ALA A 267 -11.74 6.48 -0.65
CA ALA A 267 -11.02 7.41 -1.51
C ALA A 267 -9.49 7.25 -1.42
N GLU A 268 -8.89 7.03 -0.24
CA GLU A 268 -7.45 6.72 -0.16
C GLU A 268 -7.13 5.38 -0.85
N THR A 269 -8.00 4.38 -0.75
CA THR A 269 -7.84 3.13 -1.50
C THR A 269 -7.98 3.35 -3.01
N ALA A 270 -8.88 4.25 -3.44
CA ALA A 270 -8.98 4.67 -4.83
C ALA A 270 -7.69 5.38 -5.31
N ALA A 271 -7.14 6.30 -4.52
CA ALA A 271 -5.88 6.99 -4.79
C ALA A 271 -4.71 5.98 -4.92
N ALA A 272 -4.59 5.05 -3.99
CA ALA A 272 -3.58 3.99 -4.00
C ALA A 272 -3.64 3.15 -5.29
N MET A 273 -4.85 2.74 -5.71
CA MET A 273 -5.04 1.94 -6.91
C MET A 273 -4.86 2.75 -8.21
N ALA A 274 -5.20 4.05 -8.22
CA ALA A 274 -4.92 4.95 -9.34
C ALA A 274 -3.41 5.16 -9.53
N ALA A 275 -2.69 5.54 -8.47
CA ALA A 275 -1.24 5.73 -8.48
C ALA A 275 -0.50 4.45 -8.89
N ALA A 276 -0.88 3.30 -8.32
CA ALA A 276 -0.29 2.02 -8.69
C ALA A 276 -0.64 1.61 -10.14
N SER A 277 -1.79 2.01 -10.70
CA SER A 277 -2.11 1.77 -12.11
C SER A 277 -1.15 2.46 -13.07
N LEU A 278 -0.57 3.61 -12.68
CA LEU A 278 0.49 4.26 -13.44
C LEU A 278 1.81 3.47 -13.33
N VAL A 279 2.19 3.03 -12.13
CA VAL A 279 3.41 2.23 -11.88
C VAL A 279 3.44 0.97 -12.75
N PHE A 280 2.32 0.25 -12.88
CA PHE A 280 2.24 -0.98 -13.68
C PHE A 280 1.85 -0.75 -15.15
N ARG A 281 1.61 0.50 -15.59
CA ARG A 281 1.03 0.81 -16.91
C ARG A 281 1.82 0.19 -18.07
N SER A 282 3.15 0.26 -18.00
CA SER A 282 4.07 -0.25 -19.01
C SER A 282 4.41 -1.73 -18.84
N SER A 283 4.62 -2.18 -17.59
CA SER A 283 5.10 -3.54 -17.28
C SER A 283 3.99 -4.59 -17.21
N ASN A 284 2.76 -4.19 -16.85
CA ASN A 284 1.60 -5.07 -16.73
C ASN A 284 0.29 -4.28 -16.99
N PRO A 285 -0.01 -3.91 -18.24
CA PRO A 285 -1.16 -3.09 -18.59
C PRO A 285 -2.51 -3.74 -18.22
N GLY A 286 -2.59 -5.08 -18.21
CA GLY A 286 -3.79 -5.80 -17.77
C GLY A 286 -4.08 -5.58 -16.28
N TYR A 287 -3.06 -5.68 -15.43
CA TYR A 287 -3.19 -5.37 -14.00
C TYR A 287 -3.43 -3.89 -13.76
N ALA A 288 -2.75 -2.99 -14.48
CA ALA A 288 -3.01 -1.55 -14.41
C ALA A 288 -4.47 -1.19 -14.74
N ASN A 289 -5.07 -1.81 -15.76
CA ASN A 289 -6.48 -1.63 -16.08
C ASN A 289 -7.41 -2.16 -14.98
N GLN A 290 -7.08 -3.30 -14.36
CA GLN A 290 -7.82 -3.83 -13.22
C GLN A 290 -7.77 -2.84 -12.03
N LEU A 291 -6.59 -2.36 -11.65
CA LEU A 291 -6.44 -1.39 -10.56
C LEU A 291 -7.23 -0.11 -10.82
N LEU A 292 -7.16 0.41 -12.05
CA LEU A 292 -7.91 1.60 -12.45
C LEU A 292 -9.43 1.38 -12.39
N GLN A 293 -9.93 0.19 -12.76
CA GLN A 293 -11.35 -0.14 -12.64
C GLN A 293 -11.82 -0.13 -11.17
N HIS A 294 -11.08 -0.77 -10.26
CA HIS A 294 -11.39 -0.75 -8.83
C HIS A 294 -11.30 0.67 -8.26
N SER A 295 -10.28 1.44 -8.66
CA SER A 295 -10.09 2.84 -8.25
C SER A 295 -11.30 3.72 -8.58
N LYS A 296 -11.78 3.69 -9.83
CA LYS A 296 -12.96 4.47 -10.24
C LYS A 296 -14.20 4.11 -9.43
N GLN A 297 -14.46 2.81 -9.25
CA GLN A 297 -15.58 2.31 -8.46
C GLN A 297 -15.51 2.72 -6.98
N LEU A 298 -14.31 2.68 -6.38
CA LEU A 298 -14.11 3.11 -4.99
C LEU A 298 -14.27 4.62 -4.81
N PHE A 299 -13.86 5.43 -5.79
CA PHE A 299 -14.10 6.87 -5.78
C PHE A 299 -15.59 7.18 -5.92
N ASP A 300 -16.29 6.55 -6.87
CA ASP A 300 -17.74 6.68 -7.04
C ASP A 300 -18.49 6.29 -5.75
N PHE A 301 -18.05 5.22 -5.07
CA PHE A 301 -18.58 4.79 -3.78
C PHE A 301 -18.33 5.84 -2.68
N ALA A 302 -17.08 6.31 -2.55
CA ALA A 302 -16.66 7.27 -1.53
C ALA A 302 -17.39 8.62 -1.64
N ASP A 303 -17.57 9.13 -2.85
CA ASP A 303 -18.22 10.43 -3.10
C ASP A 303 -19.74 10.37 -2.96
N LYS A 304 -20.35 9.27 -3.42
CA LYS A 304 -21.81 9.10 -3.43
C LYS A 304 -22.37 8.77 -2.05
N TYR A 305 -21.66 7.99 -1.24
CA TYR A 305 -22.08 7.58 0.09
C TYR A 305 -21.15 8.22 1.12
N ARG A 306 -21.37 9.52 1.39
CA ARG A 306 -20.48 10.28 2.27
C ARG A 306 -20.69 9.95 3.75
N GLY A 307 -19.61 9.64 4.44
CA GLY A 307 -19.59 9.39 5.89
C GLY A 307 -18.22 8.92 6.36
N ARG A 308 -17.97 9.01 7.67
CA ARG A 308 -16.68 8.63 8.26
C ARG A 308 -16.54 7.12 8.43
N TYR A 309 -15.42 6.58 7.99
CA TYR A 309 -15.10 5.16 8.09
C TYR A 309 -15.02 4.70 9.55
N ASP A 310 -14.52 5.55 10.45
CA ASP A 310 -14.42 5.29 11.90
C ASP A 310 -15.76 5.35 12.66
N SER A 311 -16.84 5.66 11.95
CA SER A 311 -18.22 5.55 12.42
C SER A 311 -18.91 4.26 11.94
N SER A 312 -18.32 3.60 10.94
CA SER A 312 -18.77 2.34 10.36
C SER A 312 -17.96 1.15 10.88
N ILE A 313 -16.62 1.25 10.79
CA ILE A 313 -15.64 0.36 11.40
C ILE A 313 -15.22 1.00 12.73
N THR A 314 -16.10 0.90 13.74
CA THR A 314 -15.93 1.60 15.02
C THR A 314 -14.72 1.12 15.84
N VAL A 315 -14.27 -0.12 15.63
CA VAL A 315 -13.05 -0.69 16.24
C VAL A 315 -11.79 0.09 15.87
N ALA A 316 -11.75 0.68 14.67
CA ALA A 316 -10.60 1.45 14.21
C ALA A 316 -10.40 2.77 14.98
N ARG A 317 -11.43 3.30 15.64
CA ARG A 317 -11.46 4.65 16.22
C ARG A 317 -10.40 4.89 17.30
N ASN A 318 -10.00 3.85 18.02
CA ASN A 318 -8.98 3.98 19.07
C ASN A 318 -7.54 3.95 18.52
N TYR A 319 -7.37 3.69 17.21
CA TYR A 319 -6.08 3.47 16.55
C TYR A 319 -5.85 4.48 15.42
N TYR A 320 -6.82 4.58 14.50
CA TYR A 320 -6.74 5.36 13.26
C TYR A 320 -8.02 6.17 13.02
N ALA A 321 -8.46 6.96 14.00
CA ALA A 321 -9.61 7.86 13.85
C ALA A 321 -9.40 8.90 12.73
N SER A 322 -10.43 9.11 11.91
CA SER A 322 -10.45 10.17 10.89
C SER A 322 -10.49 11.54 11.59
N SER A 323 -9.39 12.27 11.62
CA SER A 323 -9.32 13.54 12.36
C SER A 323 -9.48 14.73 11.42
N SER A 324 -8.92 14.63 10.21
CA SER A 324 -9.12 15.53 9.05
C SER A 324 -10.56 15.55 8.53
N GLY A 325 -11.23 14.40 8.53
CA GLY A 325 -12.50 14.16 7.86
C GLY A 325 -12.33 13.24 6.65
N TYR A 326 -12.95 13.61 5.52
CA TYR A 326 -12.84 12.89 4.25
C TYR A 326 -12.67 13.83 3.02
N GLY A 327 -12.59 15.14 3.25
CA GLY A 327 -12.62 16.14 2.18
C GLY A 327 -11.34 16.14 1.36
N ASP A 328 -10.21 15.98 2.04
CA ASP A 328 -8.90 15.86 1.46
C ASP A 328 -8.69 14.55 0.70
N GLU A 329 -9.19 13.41 1.18
CA GLU A 329 -9.10 12.14 0.46
C GLU A 329 -9.95 12.14 -0.82
N LEU A 330 -11.13 12.76 -0.82
CA LEU A 330 -11.92 12.92 -2.04
C LEU A 330 -11.18 13.76 -3.10
N LEU A 331 -10.56 14.87 -2.70
CA LEU A 331 -9.73 15.66 -3.61
C LEU A 331 -8.45 14.91 -4.05
N TRP A 332 -7.84 14.13 -3.16
CA TRP A 332 -6.65 13.32 -3.40
C TRP A 332 -6.91 12.19 -4.40
N ALA A 333 -8.00 11.44 -4.21
CA ALA A 333 -8.46 10.42 -5.14
C ALA A 333 -8.78 11.00 -6.51
N ALA A 334 -9.47 12.14 -6.58
CA ALA A 334 -9.74 12.85 -7.83
C ALA A 334 -8.45 13.30 -8.54
N ALA A 335 -7.48 13.83 -7.80
CA ALA A 335 -6.18 14.22 -8.37
C ALA A 335 -5.41 13.01 -8.94
N TRP A 336 -5.36 11.90 -8.22
CA TRP A 336 -4.72 10.66 -8.71
C TRP A 336 -5.47 10.02 -9.88
N LEU A 337 -6.80 10.01 -9.86
CA LEU A 337 -7.61 9.53 -10.98
C LEU A 337 -7.43 10.40 -12.21
N TYR A 338 -7.31 11.72 -12.07
CA TYR A 338 -6.97 12.61 -13.18
C TYR A 338 -5.58 12.30 -13.77
N GLU A 339 -4.56 12.11 -12.94
CA GLU A 339 -3.22 11.72 -13.43
C GLU A 339 -3.20 10.31 -14.05
N ALA A 340 -4.02 9.38 -13.56
CA ALA A 340 -4.11 8.01 -14.06
C ALA A 340 -4.95 7.84 -15.35
N THR A 341 -5.84 8.79 -15.67
CA THR A 341 -6.81 8.68 -16.76
C THR A 341 -6.72 9.79 -17.81
N GLY A 342 -6.34 11.00 -17.42
CA GLY A 342 -6.54 12.22 -18.22
C GLY A 342 -8.01 12.66 -18.36
N GLU A 343 -8.96 11.99 -17.72
CA GLU A 343 -10.40 12.26 -17.90
C GLU A 343 -10.80 13.56 -17.20
N GLY A 344 -11.26 14.54 -17.99
CA GLY A 344 -11.47 15.92 -17.53
C GLY A 344 -12.41 16.07 -16.32
N HIS A 345 -13.39 15.18 -16.15
CA HIS A 345 -14.34 15.26 -15.03
C HIS A 345 -13.70 15.07 -13.65
N TYR A 346 -12.54 14.40 -13.54
CA TYR A 346 -11.78 14.34 -12.28
C TYR A 346 -11.08 15.66 -11.97
N LEU A 347 -10.59 16.38 -12.99
CA LEU A 347 -10.09 17.75 -12.83
C LEU A 347 -11.23 18.72 -12.51
N ASP A 348 -12.39 18.57 -13.17
CA ASP A 348 -13.60 19.34 -12.84
C ASP A 348 -14.00 19.11 -11.38
N TYR A 349 -13.98 17.86 -10.90
CA TYR A 349 -14.26 17.54 -9.50
C TYR A 349 -13.26 18.23 -8.55
N LEU A 350 -11.95 18.07 -8.82
CA LEU A 350 -10.87 18.67 -8.02
C LEU A 350 -10.95 20.20 -7.96
N ALA A 351 -11.32 20.84 -9.07
CA ALA A 351 -11.43 22.29 -9.16
C ALA A 351 -12.73 22.83 -8.56
N ASN A 352 -13.88 22.24 -8.88
CA ASN A 352 -15.20 22.71 -8.41
C ASN A 352 -15.41 22.47 -6.92
N ASN A 353 -14.80 21.42 -6.34
CA ASN A 353 -14.88 21.12 -4.91
C ASN A 353 -13.73 21.74 -4.09
N ALA A 354 -12.77 22.45 -4.72
CA ALA A 354 -11.54 22.89 -4.08
C ALA A 354 -11.72 23.76 -2.82
N ASP A 355 -12.74 24.62 -2.79
CA ASP A 355 -13.06 25.43 -1.61
C ASP A 355 -13.96 24.67 -0.63
N ALA A 356 -14.99 23.99 -1.15
CA ALA A 356 -16.00 23.30 -0.36
C ALA A 356 -15.45 22.10 0.45
N LEU A 357 -14.43 21.43 -0.09
CA LEU A 357 -13.70 20.34 0.57
C LEU A 357 -12.35 20.81 1.16
N GLY A 358 -12.09 22.11 1.27
CA GLY A 358 -10.93 22.66 1.98
C GLY A 358 -9.58 22.68 1.22
N GLY A 359 -9.47 22.04 0.05
CA GLY A 359 -8.25 21.93 -0.75
C GLY A 359 -7.48 23.24 -1.01
N THR A 360 -8.21 24.34 -1.23
CA THR A 360 -7.66 25.69 -1.42
C THR A 360 -7.92 26.64 -0.24
N GLY A 361 -8.49 26.13 0.85
CA GLY A 361 -8.91 26.86 2.04
C GLY A 361 -7.76 27.24 2.98
N TRP A 362 -7.70 26.63 4.16
CA TRP A 362 -6.67 26.95 5.16
C TRP A 362 -5.29 26.40 4.76
N SER A 363 -4.23 27.05 5.23
CA SER A 363 -2.86 26.56 5.03
C SER A 363 -2.54 25.56 6.13
N ILE A 364 -2.20 24.33 5.76
CA ILE A 364 -1.85 23.24 6.68
C ILE A 364 -0.40 22.84 6.46
N ASN A 365 0.32 22.52 7.53
CA ASN A 365 1.76 22.25 7.53
C ASN A 365 2.08 20.77 7.83
N GLU A 366 1.07 19.91 7.81
CA GLU A 366 1.11 18.50 8.18
C GLU A 366 0.55 17.61 7.06
N PHE A 367 1.21 16.48 6.79
CA PHE A 367 0.81 15.50 5.78
C PHE A 367 1.09 14.08 6.28
N GLY A 368 0.12 13.18 6.20
CA GLY A 368 0.23 11.83 6.76
C GLY A 368 -0.93 10.93 6.36
N TRP A 369 -1.08 9.80 7.07
CA TRP A 369 -2.14 8.83 6.77
C TRP A 369 -3.56 9.36 7.05
N ASP A 370 -3.71 10.44 7.82
CA ASP A 370 -4.98 11.12 8.09
C ASP A 370 -5.16 12.37 7.22
N VAL A 371 -4.16 13.27 7.18
CA VAL A 371 -4.22 14.56 6.48
C VAL A 371 -3.54 14.49 5.11
N LYS A 372 -4.31 14.69 4.03
CA LYS A 372 -3.83 14.62 2.63
C LYS A 372 -3.69 15.98 1.94
N TYR A 373 -4.20 17.06 2.54
CA TYR A 373 -4.25 18.40 1.93
C TYR A 373 -2.93 18.85 1.25
N PRO A 374 -1.73 18.76 1.87
CA PRO A 374 -0.49 19.18 1.19
C PRO A 374 -0.12 18.27 0.02
N GLY A 375 -0.44 16.98 0.09
CA GLY A 375 -0.28 16.04 -1.02
C GLY A 375 -1.12 16.44 -2.22
N VAL A 376 -2.41 16.74 -2.02
CA VAL A 376 -3.31 17.28 -3.06
C VAL A 376 -2.75 18.56 -3.66
N GLN A 377 -2.34 19.50 -2.80
CA GLN A 377 -1.84 20.81 -3.22
C GLN A 377 -0.56 20.70 -4.04
N VAL A 378 0.39 19.86 -3.61
CA VAL A 378 1.64 19.59 -4.34
C VAL A 378 1.37 18.86 -5.66
N LEU A 379 0.51 17.84 -5.68
CA LEU A 379 0.19 17.08 -6.90
C LEU A 379 -0.52 17.96 -7.95
N ALA A 380 -1.50 18.77 -7.53
CA ALA A 380 -2.18 19.75 -8.37
C ALA A 380 -1.21 20.85 -8.87
N ALA A 381 -0.27 21.29 -8.03
CA ALA A 381 0.78 22.22 -8.42
C ALA A 381 1.74 21.62 -9.46
N MET A 382 2.14 20.36 -9.31
CA MET A 382 2.97 19.63 -10.28
C MET A 382 2.25 19.43 -11.62
N ALA A 383 0.93 19.19 -11.61
CA ALA A 383 0.13 19.15 -12.83
C ALA A 383 0.11 20.52 -13.55
N LEU A 384 -0.05 21.62 -12.81
CA LEU A 384 0.03 22.98 -13.36
C LEU A 384 1.43 23.28 -13.94
N LEU A 385 2.50 22.97 -13.20
CA LEU A 385 3.88 23.23 -13.60
C LEU A 385 4.29 22.46 -14.86
N ARG A 386 3.83 21.20 -15.02
CA ARG A 386 4.08 20.38 -16.21
C ARG A 386 3.30 20.83 -17.45
N ARG A 387 2.04 21.26 -17.28
CA ARG A 387 1.12 21.55 -18.40
C ARG A 387 1.11 23.02 -18.83
N GLY A 388 1.58 23.95 -17.99
CA GLY A 388 1.75 25.38 -18.29
C GLY A 388 0.45 26.19 -18.39
N ASN A 389 -0.60 25.64 -18.99
CA ASN A 389 -1.94 26.20 -19.06
C ASN A 389 -2.99 25.11 -18.80
N SER A 390 -3.82 25.28 -17.78
CA SER A 390 -4.88 24.33 -17.42
C SER A 390 -6.28 24.76 -17.87
N GLY A 391 -6.36 25.62 -18.89
CA GLY A 391 -7.61 26.11 -19.45
C GLY A 391 -8.47 26.81 -18.39
N ALA A 392 -9.75 26.44 -18.33
CA ALA A 392 -10.73 27.02 -17.41
C ALA A 392 -10.35 26.89 -15.92
N HIS A 393 -9.53 25.90 -15.55
CA HIS A 393 -9.20 25.58 -14.15
C HIS A 393 -7.87 26.18 -13.67
N ALA A 394 -7.19 26.97 -14.52
CA ALA A 394 -5.89 27.56 -14.20
C ALA A 394 -5.91 28.38 -12.89
N ASP A 395 -7.00 29.10 -12.60
CA ASP A 395 -7.15 29.92 -11.40
C ASP A 395 -7.19 29.09 -10.12
N VAL A 396 -7.92 27.97 -10.12
CA VAL A 396 -8.01 27.08 -8.96
C VAL A 396 -6.68 26.35 -8.74
N LEU A 397 -6.03 25.89 -9.81
CA LEU A 397 -4.72 25.25 -9.71
C LEU A 397 -3.61 26.22 -9.27
N ARG A 398 -3.69 27.52 -9.62
CA ARG A 398 -2.81 28.56 -9.06
C ARG A 398 -3.03 28.73 -7.55
N ARG A 399 -4.26 28.60 -7.04
CA ARG A 399 -4.54 28.57 -5.60
C ARG A 399 -3.98 27.31 -4.92
N TYR A 400 -4.11 26.14 -5.54
CA TYR A 400 -3.44 24.92 -5.05
C TYR A 400 -1.92 25.09 -5.00
N LYS A 401 -1.28 25.66 -6.04
CA LYS A 401 0.15 26.00 -6.03
C LYS A 401 0.51 26.96 -4.89
N GLN A 402 -0.30 27.99 -4.65
CA GLN A 402 -0.08 28.89 -3.52
C GLN A 402 -0.07 28.16 -2.17
N LYS A 403 -0.91 27.13 -2.00
CA LYS A 403 -0.92 26.31 -0.77
C LYS A 403 0.28 25.36 -0.69
N ALA A 404 0.69 24.76 -1.81
CA ALA A 404 1.92 23.98 -1.89
C ALA A 404 3.17 24.81 -1.55
N ASP A 405 3.24 26.05 -2.05
CA ASP A 405 4.28 27.03 -1.68
C ASP A 405 4.24 27.32 -0.18
N LEU A 406 3.06 27.57 0.40
CA LEU A 406 2.93 27.85 1.83
C LEU A 406 3.31 26.66 2.73
N PHE A 407 2.98 25.42 2.33
CA PHE A 407 3.47 24.20 3.01
C PHE A 407 5.00 24.13 2.96
N ALA A 408 5.59 24.32 1.77
CA ALA A 408 7.03 24.28 1.58
C ALA A 408 7.77 25.34 2.41
N CYS A 409 7.24 26.57 2.45
CA CYS A 409 7.77 27.67 3.25
C CYS A 409 7.56 27.42 4.75
N ALA A 410 6.44 26.82 5.19
CA ALA A 410 6.22 26.44 6.58
C ALA A 410 7.22 25.39 7.08
N CYS A 411 7.60 24.42 6.23
CA CYS A 411 8.70 23.50 6.53
C CYS A 411 10.03 24.25 6.68
N LEU A 412 10.35 25.18 5.77
CA LEU A 412 11.62 25.94 5.81
C LEU A 412 11.71 27.03 6.91
N GLY A 413 10.66 27.26 7.70
CA GLY A 413 10.65 28.39 8.65
C GLY A 413 10.33 29.76 8.00
N LYS A 414 9.96 29.77 6.72
CA LYS A 414 9.76 30.94 5.85
C LYS A 414 8.29 31.38 5.70
N SER A 415 7.36 30.90 6.53
CA SER A 415 5.93 31.25 6.43
C SER A 415 5.60 32.71 6.74
N GLY A 416 6.55 33.48 7.27
CA GLY A 416 6.33 34.84 7.81
C GLY A 416 5.67 34.88 9.20
N SER A 417 5.32 33.74 9.81
CA SER A 417 4.74 33.67 11.15
C SER A 417 5.18 32.42 11.91
N ALA A 418 5.68 32.60 13.14
CA ALA A 418 6.11 31.49 14.00
C ALA A 418 4.99 30.47 14.27
N ASN A 419 3.72 30.88 14.25
CA ASN A 419 2.57 30.01 14.52
C ASN A 419 2.16 29.12 13.34
N THR A 420 2.69 29.36 12.13
CA THR A 420 2.40 28.55 10.93
C THR A 420 3.61 27.75 10.44
N ASN A 421 4.82 28.11 10.87
CA ASN A 421 6.01 27.30 10.66
C ASN A 421 5.93 25.97 11.43
N VAL A 422 6.53 24.92 10.88
CA VAL A 422 6.64 23.64 11.59
C VAL A 422 7.66 23.77 12.74
N ARG A 423 7.31 23.27 13.93
CA ARG A 423 8.20 23.28 15.10
C ARG A 423 9.46 22.44 14.83
N ARG A 424 10.51 22.74 15.59
CA ARG A 424 11.83 22.11 15.48
C ARG A 424 12.28 21.54 16.82
N THR A 425 12.88 20.36 16.82
CA THR A 425 13.74 19.94 17.92
C THR A 425 15.01 20.80 17.94
N PRO A 426 15.74 20.91 19.07
CA PRO A 426 17.06 21.55 19.12
C PRO A 426 18.05 21.07 18.05
N GLY A 427 17.99 19.78 17.67
CA GLY A 427 18.77 19.16 16.60
C GLY A 427 18.24 19.40 15.17
N GLY A 428 17.14 20.12 14.99
CA GLY A 428 16.63 20.58 13.68
C GLY A 428 15.59 19.67 13.01
N MET A 429 15.17 18.58 13.65
CA MET A 429 14.11 17.70 13.12
C MET A 429 12.75 18.41 13.15
N MET A 430 11.92 18.19 12.13
CA MET A 430 10.51 18.60 12.09
C MET A 430 9.78 17.95 13.27
N TYR A 431 8.96 18.69 14.01
CA TYR A 431 8.23 18.13 15.14
C TYR A 431 6.76 18.55 15.15
N HIS A 432 5.87 17.56 15.13
CA HIS A 432 4.42 17.72 15.22
C HIS A 432 3.87 17.20 16.55
N GLN A 433 4.22 15.97 16.93
CA GLN A 433 3.67 15.28 18.10
C GLN A 433 4.66 14.27 18.69
N SER A 434 4.35 13.69 19.86
CA SER A 434 5.22 12.73 20.56
C SER A 434 5.16 11.29 20.03
N TRP A 435 4.02 10.82 19.52
CA TRP A 435 3.88 9.47 18.97
C TRP A 435 4.19 9.47 17.49
N ASN A 436 5.21 8.70 17.09
CA ASN A 436 5.57 8.46 15.69
C ASN A 436 5.68 9.76 14.86
N ASN A 437 6.46 10.71 15.38
CA ASN A 437 6.71 11.99 14.72
C ASN A 437 7.35 11.82 13.32
N VAL A 438 8.16 10.75 13.14
CA VAL A 438 8.88 10.49 11.90
C VAL A 438 7.96 10.34 10.68
N GLN A 439 6.70 9.94 10.85
CA GLN A 439 5.74 9.88 9.73
C GLN A 439 5.63 11.22 8.97
N PHE A 440 5.57 12.34 9.70
CA PHE A 440 5.45 13.68 9.13
C PHE A 440 6.78 14.17 8.57
N VAL A 441 7.89 13.72 9.17
CA VAL A 441 9.25 14.05 8.70
C VAL A 441 9.52 13.38 7.35
N THR A 442 9.20 12.10 7.19
CA THR A 442 9.44 11.38 5.93
C THR A 442 8.45 11.79 4.84
N SER A 443 7.17 11.97 5.16
CA SER A 443 6.14 12.40 4.22
C SER A 443 6.39 13.82 3.68
N ALA A 444 6.71 14.78 4.55
CA ALA A 444 7.03 16.15 4.13
C ALA A 444 8.35 16.20 3.37
N SER A 445 9.39 15.45 3.78
CA SER A 445 10.64 15.37 3.02
C SER A 445 10.42 14.84 1.60
N PHE A 446 9.48 13.92 1.40
CA PHE A 446 9.06 13.47 0.08
C PHE A 446 8.38 14.57 -0.73
N LEU A 447 7.36 15.24 -0.17
CA LEU A 447 6.66 16.33 -0.85
C LEU A 447 7.62 17.46 -1.26
N LEU A 448 8.52 17.87 -0.36
CA LEU A 448 9.52 18.91 -0.61
C LEU A 448 10.50 18.49 -1.71
N ALA A 449 10.96 17.23 -1.69
CA ALA A 449 11.84 16.69 -2.71
C ALA A 449 11.17 16.68 -4.09
N ALA A 450 9.96 16.12 -4.20
CA ALA A 450 9.24 16.02 -5.46
C ALA A 450 8.84 17.41 -5.99
N TYR A 451 8.30 18.27 -5.13
CA TYR A 451 7.89 19.61 -5.53
C TYR A 451 9.06 20.45 -6.02
N ALA A 452 10.25 20.29 -5.42
CA ALA A 452 11.46 20.94 -5.87
C ALA A 452 11.90 20.51 -7.29
N ASP A 453 11.77 19.23 -7.68
CA ASP A 453 12.11 18.81 -9.04
C ASP A 453 11.18 19.45 -10.08
N HIS A 454 9.87 19.49 -9.82
CA HIS A 454 8.90 20.09 -10.75
C HIS A 454 9.02 21.62 -10.80
N LEU A 455 9.34 22.28 -9.67
CA LEU A 455 9.71 23.71 -9.66
C LEU A 455 10.99 23.96 -10.47
N ALA A 456 12.03 23.14 -10.31
CA ALA A 456 13.28 23.28 -11.05
C ALA A 456 13.09 23.07 -12.55
N ALA A 457 12.32 22.06 -12.96
CA ALA A 457 11.98 21.81 -14.35
C ALA A 457 11.20 22.97 -15.00
N ALA A 458 10.32 23.61 -14.23
CA ALA A 458 9.58 24.81 -14.67
C ALA A 458 10.35 26.13 -14.55
N GLY A 459 11.60 26.11 -14.05
CA GLY A 459 12.39 27.33 -13.81
C GLY A 459 11.83 28.24 -12.70
N GLN A 460 11.08 27.69 -11.75
CA GLN A 460 10.38 28.41 -10.68
C GLN A 460 10.95 28.14 -9.28
N ALA A 461 10.48 28.92 -8.31
CA ALA A 461 10.74 28.77 -6.89
C ALA A 461 9.41 28.81 -6.12
N ALA A 462 9.40 28.33 -4.88
CA ALA A 462 8.22 28.42 -4.01
C ALA A 462 8.12 29.83 -3.39
N GLN A 463 6.94 30.46 -3.49
CA GLN A 463 6.76 31.85 -3.07
C GLN A 463 6.43 31.94 -1.57
N CYS A 464 7.37 32.48 -0.77
CA CYS A 464 7.23 32.55 0.68
C CYS A 464 6.76 33.92 1.17
N PRO A 465 5.84 33.98 2.17
CA PRO A 465 5.38 35.25 2.74
C PRO A 465 6.47 36.07 3.46
N SER A 466 7.59 35.45 3.83
CA SER A 466 8.76 36.15 4.38
C SER A 466 9.51 37.04 3.38
N GLY A 467 9.13 37.02 2.09
CA GLY A 467 9.73 37.82 1.02
C GLY A 467 10.77 37.07 0.19
N ASP A 468 11.59 36.24 0.82
CA ASP A 468 12.57 35.39 0.13
C ASP A 468 11.95 34.09 -0.40
N ALA A 469 11.82 33.97 -1.73
CA ALA A 469 11.38 32.74 -2.36
C ALA A 469 12.31 31.55 -2.02
N ALA A 470 11.71 30.38 -1.78
CA ALA A 470 12.44 29.15 -1.50
C ALA A 470 12.85 28.45 -2.79
N SER A 471 14.16 28.36 -3.02
CA SER A 471 14.70 27.75 -4.24
C SER A 471 14.53 26.22 -4.24
N PRO A 472 14.45 25.56 -5.40
CA PRO A 472 14.47 24.10 -5.47
C PRO A 472 15.67 23.46 -4.75
N ALA A 473 16.86 24.08 -4.85
CA ALA A 473 18.05 23.58 -4.17
C ALA A 473 17.94 23.65 -2.64
N GLU A 474 17.30 24.70 -2.11
CA GLU A 474 17.03 24.87 -0.69
C GLU A 474 16.03 23.83 -0.17
N LEU A 475 14.93 23.60 -0.89
CA LEU A 475 13.94 22.56 -0.56
C LEU A 475 14.57 21.17 -0.48
N VAL A 476 15.45 20.82 -1.43
CA VAL A 476 16.16 19.54 -1.47
C VAL A 476 17.23 19.45 -0.37
N ALA A 477 17.98 20.52 -0.12
CA ALA A 477 18.96 20.56 0.96
C ALA A 477 18.29 20.39 2.33
N PHE A 478 17.13 21.00 2.50
CA PHE A 478 16.34 20.85 3.71
C PHE A 478 15.75 19.44 3.85
N ALA A 479 15.12 18.87 2.81
CA ALA A 479 14.63 17.48 2.82
C ALA A 479 15.77 16.47 3.11
N ARG A 480 16.97 16.73 2.56
CA ARG A 480 18.18 15.98 2.90
C ARG A 480 18.51 16.08 4.39
N SER A 481 18.49 17.27 5.00
CA SER A 481 18.80 17.43 6.43
C SER A 481 17.91 16.58 7.32
N GLN A 482 16.64 16.40 6.95
CA GLN A 482 15.69 15.58 7.69
C GLN A 482 15.96 14.08 7.53
N VAL A 483 16.30 13.63 6.32
CA VAL A 483 16.73 12.24 6.08
C VAL A 483 18.07 11.96 6.75
N ASP A 484 19.04 12.86 6.67
CA ASP A 484 20.34 12.74 7.33
C ASP A 484 20.17 12.65 8.85
N TYR A 485 19.25 13.44 9.44
CA TYR A 485 18.86 13.33 10.85
C TYR A 485 18.33 11.92 11.18
N ILE A 486 17.42 11.36 10.36
CA ILE A 486 16.92 9.98 10.52
C ILE A 486 18.06 8.96 10.40
N LEU A 487 19.02 9.18 9.50
CA LEU A 487 20.12 8.25 9.26
C LEU A 487 21.27 8.36 10.28
N GLY A 488 21.31 9.42 11.10
CA GLY A 488 22.20 9.53 12.26
C GLY A 488 22.88 10.89 12.46
N SER A 489 22.68 11.86 11.56
CA SER A 489 23.17 13.23 11.68
C SER A 489 22.31 14.06 12.65
N ASN A 490 22.25 13.60 13.90
CA ASN A 490 21.47 14.18 14.99
C ASN A 490 22.34 14.29 16.26
N PRO A 491 21.88 15.01 17.32
CA PRO A 491 22.68 15.21 18.54
C PRO A 491 23.12 13.91 19.25
N ARG A 492 22.48 12.77 18.96
CA ARG A 492 22.80 11.46 19.53
C ARG A 492 23.73 10.61 18.66
N GLY A 493 24.05 11.03 17.44
CA GLY A 493 24.84 10.24 16.48
C GLY A 493 24.26 8.87 16.17
N THR A 494 22.94 8.71 16.30
CA THR A 494 22.24 7.40 16.29
C THR A 494 21.21 7.39 15.17
N SER A 495 21.28 6.41 14.26
CA SER A 495 20.25 6.24 13.22
C SER A 495 18.92 5.79 13.85
N TYR A 496 17.81 6.34 13.38
CA TYR A 496 16.46 5.83 13.68
C TYR A 496 15.98 4.76 12.68
N MET A 497 16.84 4.35 11.73
CA MET A 497 16.62 3.19 10.87
C MET A 497 17.31 1.96 11.44
N VAL A 498 16.54 0.93 11.77
CA VAL A 498 17.04 -0.32 12.35
C VAL A 498 18.00 -1.02 11.37
N GLY A 499 19.23 -1.31 11.83
CA GLY A 499 20.25 -1.96 11.02
C GLY A 499 20.98 -1.04 10.04
N TYR A 500 20.88 0.29 10.19
CA TYR A 500 21.67 1.28 9.46
C TYR A 500 22.70 1.99 10.35
N GLY A 501 23.87 2.30 9.81
CA GLY A 501 24.93 2.99 10.55
C GLY A 501 25.55 2.15 11.70
N ALA A 502 26.36 2.81 12.53
CA ALA A 502 27.07 2.16 13.64
C ALA A 502 26.20 2.02 14.92
N ALA A 503 25.23 2.91 15.11
CA ALA A 503 24.31 2.93 16.24
C ALA A 503 22.88 3.10 15.73
N PHE A 504 21.98 2.20 16.16
CA PHE A 504 20.57 2.14 15.76
C PHE A 504 19.72 1.41 16.82
N PRO A 505 18.39 1.65 16.91
CA PRO A 505 17.47 0.97 17.80
C PRO A 505 17.52 -0.56 17.67
N ARG A 506 17.64 -1.24 18.80
CA ARG A 506 17.69 -2.71 18.89
C ARG A 506 16.45 -3.31 19.57
N GLN A 507 15.60 -2.49 20.16
CA GLN A 507 14.42 -2.93 20.92
C GLN A 507 13.11 -2.41 20.32
N ALA A 508 13.02 -2.22 19.00
CA ALA A 508 11.81 -1.76 18.31
C ALA A 508 10.53 -2.49 18.79
N HIS A 509 9.46 -1.73 19.03
CA HIS A 509 8.14 -2.23 19.43
C HIS A 509 7.52 -3.03 18.28
N HIS A 510 7.84 -4.33 18.20
CA HIS A 510 7.38 -5.17 17.10
C HIS A 510 7.36 -6.65 17.50
N ARG A 511 6.17 -7.29 17.46
CA ARG A 511 5.97 -8.69 17.87
C ARG A 511 6.82 -9.68 17.09
N GLY A 512 6.77 -9.63 15.76
CA GLY A 512 7.57 -10.50 14.88
C GLY A 512 9.10 -10.36 15.01
N ALA A 513 9.61 -9.21 15.47
CA ALA A 513 11.04 -8.96 15.64
C ALA A 513 11.53 -9.39 17.04
N SER A 514 10.73 -9.07 18.06
CA SER A 514 11.03 -9.28 19.48
C SER A 514 10.94 -10.75 19.93
N ILE A 515 10.20 -11.60 19.22
CA ILE A 515 10.04 -13.03 19.54
C ILE A 515 10.90 -13.86 18.57
N VAL A 516 11.59 -14.89 19.08
CA VAL A 516 12.42 -15.78 18.24
C VAL A 516 11.62 -16.35 17.06
N SER A 517 12.22 -16.36 15.85
CA SER A 517 11.54 -16.88 14.65
C SER A 517 10.99 -18.30 14.83
N VAL A 518 9.78 -18.55 14.30
CA VAL A 518 9.16 -19.89 14.24
C VAL A 518 9.99 -20.92 13.46
N LYS A 519 10.95 -20.47 12.63
CA LYS A 519 11.90 -21.35 11.93
C LYS A 519 13.10 -21.77 12.78
N VAL A 520 13.37 -21.05 13.88
CA VAL A 520 14.43 -21.34 14.84
C VAL A 520 13.86 -22.13 16.02
N ASP A 521 12.72 -21.67 16.56
CA ASP A 521 11.96 -22.37 17.60
C ASP A 521 10.48 -22.45 17.20
N PRO A 522 9.99 -23.63 16.75
CA PRO A 522 8.61 -23.82 16.33
C PRO A 522 7.64 -24.04 17.52
N SER A 523 8.10 -23.96 18.77
CA SER A 523 7.20 -24.05 19.94
C SER A 523 6.22 -22.88 19.96
N PHE A 524 4.95 -23.15 20.26
CA PHE A 524 3.86 -22.18 20.16
C PHE A 524 3.98 -21.09 21.24
N VAL A 525 4.03 -19.81 20.82
CA VAL A 525 4.01 -18.67 21.75
C VAL A 525 2.57 -18.21 21.96
N SER A 526 2.02 -18.50 23.14
CA SER A 526 0.67 -18.08 23.53
C SER A 526 0.60 -16.58 23.86
N CYS A 527 -0.60 -16.01 23.72
CA CYS A 527 -0.95 -14.60 23.99
C CYS A 527 -0.15 -13.94 25.13
N GLN A 528 -0.28 -14.48 26.34
CA GLN A 528 0.34 -13.93 27.55
C GLN A 528 1.79 -14.40 27.78
N ALA A 529 2.21 -15.53 27.19
CA ALA A 529 3.61 -15.98 27.27
C ALA A 529 4.54 -15.03 26.49
N GLY A 530 4.03 -14.39 25.45
CA GLY A 530 4.70 -13.30 24.74
C GLY A 530 5.12 -12.15 25.66
N TYR A 531 4.17 -11.64 26.44
CA TYR A 531 4.40 -10.53 27.37
C TYR A 531 5.42 -10.89 28.45
N SER A 532 5.27 -12.07 29.07
CA SER A 532 6.16 -12.50 30.16
C SER A 532 7.58 -12.87 29.71
N SER A 533 7.77 -13.30 28.46
CA SER A 533 9.05 -13.87 27.98
C SER A 533 9.82 -12.97 27.02
N TRP A 534 9.14 -12.07 26.29
CA TRP A 534 9.74 -11.31 25.18
C TRP A 534 9.50 -9.81 25.27
N TYR A 535 8.30 -9.35 25.64
CA TYR A 535 7.96 -7.93 25.60
C TYR A 535 8.84 -7.05 26.51
N HIS A 536 8.94 -7.39 27.79
CA HIS A 536 9.75 -6.61 28.76
C HIS A 536 11.25 -6.99 28.77
N ARG A 537 11.71 -7.84 27.83
CA ARG A 537 13.09 -8.34 27.81
C ARG A 537 14.05 -7.21 27.39
N GLN A 538 14.91 -6.78 28.31
CA GLN A 538 15.90 -5.69 28.15
C GLN A 538 17.05 -5.98 27.14
N GLY A 539 16.92 -7.04 26.33
CA GLY A 539 17.89 -7.41 25.30
C GLY A 539 17.38 -7.04 23.92
N SER A 540 18.30 -6.91 22.98
CA SER A 540 17.98 -6.70 21.56
C SER A 540 16.98 -7.72 21.04
N ASN A 541 16.11 -7.29 20.12
CA ASN A 541 15.18 -8.14 19.41
C ASN A 541 15.95 -9.29 18.70
N PRO A 542 15.53 -10.57 18.87
CA PRO A 542 16.24 -11.72 18.30
C PRO A 542 16.23 -11.75 16.78
N ASN A 543 15.24 -11.14 16.13
CA ASN A 543 15.23 -10.95 14.68
C ASN A 543 15.46 -9.46 14.38
N LEU A 544 16.47 -9.15 13.55
CA LEU A 544 16.72 -7.78 13.10
C LEU A 544 15.58 -7.33 12.17
N LEU A 545 14.86 -6.28 12.56
CA LEU A 545 13.81 -5.65 11.76
C LEU A 545 14.44 -4.67 10.74
N GLU A 546 15.25 -5.22 9.84
CA GLU A 546 16.14 -4.45 8.97
C GLU A 546 15.39 -3.41 8.12
N GLY A 547 15.84 -2.16 8.21
CA GLY A 547 15.31 -1.02 7.47
C GLY A 547 14.08 -0.34 8.05
N ALA A 548 13.47 -0.88 9.11
CA ALA A 548 12.37 -0.22 9.79
C ALA A 548 12.79 1.14 10.35
N VAL A 549 11.97 2.16 10.12
CA VAL A 549 12.16 3.48 10.71
C VAL A 549 11.18 3.66 11.86
N VAL A 550 11.73 3.77 13.07
CA VAL A 550 10.95 3.92 14.30
C VAL A 550 10.39 5.34 14.46
N GLY A 551 9.46 5.51 15.40
CA GLY A 551 8.76 6.77 15.66
C GLY A 551 9.62 7.99 15.99
N GLY A 552 10.86 7.76 16.43
CA GLY A 552 11.90 8.80 16.58
C GLY A 552 11.94 9.45 17.97
N PRO A 553 12.70 10.54 18.12
CA PRO A 553 12.91 11.19 19.41
C PRO A 553 11.74 12.10 19.83
N ASP A 554 11.78 12.55 21.09
CA ASP A 554 10.91 13.60 21.62
C ASP A 554 11.27 15.00 21.09
N GLU A 555 10.53 16.03 21.55
CA GLU A 555 10.74 17.42 21.13
C GLU A 555 12.11 18.02 21.54
N TYR A 556 12.90 17.31 22.35
CA TYR A 556 14.22 17.71 22.85
C TYR A 556 15.36 16.80 22.34
N ASP A 557 15.12 16.04 21.26
CA ASP A 557 16.06 15.06 20.68
C ASP A 557 16.39 13.86 21.60
N ASN A 558 15.62 13.60 22.66
CA ASN A 558 15.82 12.40 23.49
C ASN A 558 15.15 11.18 22.89
N PHE A 559 15.82 10.03 23.01
CA PHE A 559 15.31 8.74 22.55
C PHE A 559 15.66 7.64 23.55
N ALA A 560 14.68 6.80 23.88
CA ALA A 560 14.88 5.59 24.68
C ALA A 560 14.56 4.34 23.83
N ASP A 561 15.59 3.52 23.57
CA ASP A 561 15.50 2.24 22.83
C ASP A 561 14.88 1.16 23.73
N GLU A 562 13.61 1.34 24.08
CA GLU A 562 12.83 0.53 25.02
C GLU A 562 11.58 0.00 24.32
N ARG A 563 11.35 -1.32 24.34
CA ARG A 563 10.29 -1.96 23.54
C ARG A 563 8.88 -1.59 23.97
N ASP A 564 8.71 -1.19 25.23
CA ASP A 564 7.46 -0.68 25.78
C ASP A 564 7.25 0.83 25.55
N ASN A 565 8.29 1.55 25.09
CA ASN A 565 8.17 2.92 24.60
C ASN A 565 7.72 2.92 23.13
N TYR A 566 6.48 2.49 22.88
CA TYR A 566 5.90 2.40 21.53
C TYR A 566 5.87 3.75 20.80
N GLN A 567 5.65 4.86 21.51
CA GLN A 567 5.63 6.22 20.92
C GLN A 567 6.89 6.54 20.10
N GLN A 568 8.06 6.08 20.56
CA GLN A 568 9.35 6.30 19.92
C GLN A 568 9.89 5.09 19.15
N THR A 569 9.63 3.87 19.63
CA THR A 569 10.28 2.64 19.11
C THR A 569 9.40 1.80 18.17
N GLU A 570 8.13 2.13 18.02
CA GLU A 570 7.27 1.52 17.02
C GLU A 570 7.67 1.98 15.61
N ALA A 571 7.69 1.05 14.66
CA ALA A 571 7.85 1.33 13.24
C ALA A 571 6.55 1.01 12.53
N THR A 572 6.15 1.86 11.58
CA THR A 572 4.90 1.72 10.83
C THR A 572 5.18 1.70 9.34
N THR A 573 4.30 1.06 8.57
CA THR A 573 4.44 0.97 7.10
C THR A 573 4.55 2.35 6.43
N TYR A 574 3.78 3.33 6.88
CA TYR A 574 3.73 4.67 6.32
C TYR A 574 4.94 5.56 6.68
N ASN A 575 5.77 5.21 7.68
CA ASN A 575 7.05 5.88 7.91
C ASN A 575 8.02 5.67 6.73
N ASN A 576 8.11 4.42 6.29
CA ASN A 576 9.06 3.97 5.26
C ASN A 576 8.59 4.26 3.82
N ALA A 577 7.28 4.38 3.59
CA ALA A 577 6.68 4.49 2.25
C ALA A 577 7.07 5.75 1.46
N PRO A 578 7.04 6.98 2.03
CA PRO A 578 7.59 8.16 1.37
C PRO A 578 9.13 8.18 1.38
N LEU A 579 9.76 7.54 2.37
CA LEU A 579 11.20 7.56 2.55
C LEU A 579 11.95 6.84 1.42
N ILE A 580 11.42 5.74 0.87
CA ILE A 580 12.05 5.06 -0.29
C ILE A 580 12.21 6.00 -1.49
N GLY A 581 11.26 6.93 -1.70
CA GLY A 581 11.37 7.94 -2.75
C GLY A 581 12.51 8.93 -2.49
N VAL A 582 12.55 9.51 -1.28
CA VAL A 582 13.59 10.50 -0.93
C VAL A 582 14.99 9.87 -0.93
N LEU A 583 15.13 8.63 -0.47
CA LEU A 583 16.41 7.91 -0.51
C LEU A 583 16.86 7.65 -1.96
N ALA A 584 15.96 7.24 -2.86
CA ALA A 584 16.27 7.07 -4.27
C ALA A 584 16.70 8.40 -4.92
N ARG A 585 15.98 9.50 -4.65
CA ARG A 585 16.35 10.86 -5.07
C ARG A 585 17.75 11.25 -4.59
N LEU A 586 18.04 11.11 -3.30
CA LEU A 586 19.32 11.51 -2.70
C LEU A 586 20.49 10.64 -3.18
N ALA A 587 20.24 9.35 -3.42
CA ALA A 587 21.20 8.38 -3.98
C ALA A 587 21.67 8.71 -5.42
N ALA A 588 20.95 9.57 -6.14
CA ALA A 588 21.34 10.08 -7.46
C ALA A 588 22.20 11.37 -7.39
N GLY A 589 22.29 12.00 -6.23
CA GLY A 589 23.01 13.27 -6.03
C GLY A 589 22.45 14.45 -6.83
N TYR A 590 23.17 15.57 -6.84
CA TYR A 590 22.75 16.81 -7.53
C TYR A 590 22.55 16.63 -9.06
N GLY A 591 23.16 15.60 -9.67
CA GLY A 591 22.99 15.30 -11.10
C GLY A 591 21.65 14.64 -11.46
N GLY A 592 20.94 14.06 -10.48
CA GLY A 592 19.67 13.36 -10.70
C GLY A 592 18.55 14.25 -11.27
N ALA A 593 18.58 15.54 -10.97
CA ALA A 593 17.60 16.53 -11.43
C ALA A 593 17.54 16.72 -12.96
N ARG A 594 18.57 16.28 -13.72
CA ARG A 594 18.63 16.47 -15.17
C ARG A 594 17.94 15.38 -16.01
N ARG A 595 17.26 14.40 -15.37
CA ARG A 595 16.58 13.29 -16.07
C ARG A 595 15.05 13.34 -16.08
N PHE A 596 14.43 14.33 -15.43
CA PHE A 596 12.97 14.50 -15.36
C PHE A 596 12.36 15.01 -16.68
N GLY A 597 12.57 14.27 -17.78
CA GLY A 597 12.21 14.67 -19.14
C GLY A 597 11.53 13.59 -19.99
N HIS A 598 11.10 12.46 -19.40
CA HIS A 598 10.39 11.40 -20.14
C HIS A 598 8.95 11.16 -19.67
N SER A 599 8.04 11.85 -20.36
CA SER A 599 6.81 11.27 -20.92
C SER A 599 5.75 10.67 -19.96
N LEU A 600 5.02 11.55 -19.27
CA LEU A 600 3.57 11.35 -19.02
C LEU A 600 2.69 12.08 -20.06
N ALA A 601 3.29 12.65 -21.11
CA ALA A 601 2.57 13.25 -22.23
C ALA A 601 2.03 12.13 -23.14
N GLY A 602 0.71 11.95 -23.14
CA GLY A 602 0.02 11.29 -24.24
C GLY A 602 0.20 12.08 -25.54
N ALA A 603 0.08 11.42 -26.69
CA ALA A 603 0.31 12.04 -27.99
C ALA A 603 -0.70 13.15 -28.29
N GLU A 604 -0.24 14.40 -28.30
CA GLU A 604 -0.94 15.49 -28.97
C GLU A 604 -0.52 15.51 -30.45
N VAL A 605 -1.52 15.55 -31.34
CA VAL A 605 -1.33 15.57 -32.79
C VAL A 605 -1.56 16.99 -33.27
N ASP A 606 -0.48 17.75 -33.46
CA ASP A 606 -0.56 19.10 -34.04
C ASP A 606 -1.04 19.04 -35.50
N ALA A 607 -2.18 19.69 -35.77
CA ALA A 607 -2.76 19.80 -37.10
C ALA A 607 -3.04 21.27 -37.45
N ALA A 608 -2.02 21.96 -38.00
CA ALA A 608 -2.17 23.32 -38.53
C ALA A 608 -1.19 23.64 -39.67
N ALA A 609 -1.63 23.50 -40.93
CA ALA A 609 -1.11 24.28 -42.07
C ALA A 609 -2.06 24.23 -43.28
N SER A 610 -2.28 25.40 -43.86
CA SER A 610 -3.18 25.76 -44.96
C SER A 610 -2.86 25.19 -46.36
N VAL A 611 -3.92 24.74 -47.05
CA VAL A 611 -4.38 25.16 -48.41
C VAL A 611 -3.33 25.71 -49.41
N ASP A 612 -3.17 25.04 -50.56
CA ASP A 612 -3.55 25.58 -51.89
C ASP A 612 -3.78 24.43 -52.92
N SER A 613 -4.15 24.80 -54.14
CA SER A 613 -5.00 24.06 -55.08
C SER A 613 -4.27 23.54 -56.33
N GLY A 614 -4.81 22.47 -56.94
CA GLY A 614 -4.22 21.87 -58.16
C GLY A 614 -5.04 20.71 -58.71
N ASN A 615 -5.93 21.00 -59.66
CA ASN A 615 -6.90 20.05 -60.23
C ASN A 615 -6.26 19.17 -61.33
N GLN A 616 -6.42 17.84 -61.27
CA GLN A 616 -6.65 16.99 -62.47
C GLN A 616 -7.11 15.56 -62.09
N THR A 617 -7.91 14.97 -62.99
CA THR A 617 -8.73 13.77 -62.76
C THR A 617 -8.24 12.53 -63.52
N SER A 618 -8.19 11.37 -62.86
CA SER A 618 -8.36 10.04 -63.50
C SER A 618 -8.85 9.00 -62.47
N SER A 619 -9.42 7.88 -62.94
CA SER A 619 -10.48 7.15 -62.23
C SER A 619 -10.11 5.79 -61.60
N LEU A 620 -10.61 5.59 -60.37
CA LEU A 620 -10.98 4.31 -59.68
C LEU A 620 -9.84 3.33 -59.27
N PRO A 621 -10.03 2.46 -58.24
CA PRO A 621 -11.09 2.38 -57.22
C PRO A 621 -10.58 2.41 -55.75
N SER A 622 -11.49 2.62 -54.78
CA SER A 622 -11.27 2.32 -53.34
C SER A 622 -11.52 0.83 -53.02
N PRO A 623 -11.16 0.25 -51.85
CA PRO A 623 -10.48 0.85 -50.68
C PRO A 623 -9.29 0.03 -50.11
N SER A 624 -8.46 0.64 -49.26
CA SER A 624 -8.00 -0.01 -48.01
C SER A 624 -7.41 1.00 -47.02
N LEU A 625 -7.93 1.01 -45.79
CA LEU A 625 -7.25 1.57 -44.62
C LEU A 625 -6.24 0.54 -44.13
N ALA A 626 -5.00 0.96 -43.91
CA ALA A 626 -3.94 0.17 -43.29
C ALA A 626 -3.15 1.08 -42.34
N ALA A 627 -2.84 0.69 -41.10
CA ALA A 627 -3.37 -0.44 -40.35
C ALA A 627 -3.41 -0.05 -38.85
N GLU A 628 -4.52 -0.31 -38.18
CA GLU A 628 -4.50 -0.37 -36.72
C GLU A 628 -3.60 -1.54 -36.29
N HIS A 629 -2.97 -1.41 -35.13
CA HIS A 629 -2.08 -2.43 -34.59
C HIS A 629 -2.89 -3.63 -34.07
N GLU A 630 -3.41 -4.45 -34.99
CA GLU A 630 -4.18 -5.66 -34.65
C GLU A 630 -3.37 -6.54 -33.69
N SER A 631 -4.05 -7.03 -32.65
CA SER A 631 -3.53 -8.06 -31.77
C SER A 631 -3.05 -9.27 -32.60
N PRO A 632 -1.86 -9.82 -32.34
CA PRO A 632 -1.40 -11.04 -33.01
C PRO A 632 -2.23 -12.27 -32.61
N ILE A 633 -3.18 -12.12 -31.68
CA ILE A 633 -4.24 -13.09 -31.41
C ILE A 633 -5.58 -12.54 -31.93
N GLY A 634 -6.18 -13.25 -32.89
CA GLY A 634 -7.56 -13.01 -33.30
C GLY A 634 -8.53 -13.86 -32.49
N ILE A 635 -9.69 -13.31 -32.12
CA ILE A 635 -10.81 -14.05 -31.54
C ILE A 635 -12.02 -13.94 -32.48
N GLU A 636 -12.65 -15.08 -32.78
CA GLU A 636 -13.89 -15.16 -33.52
C GLU A 636 -14.94 -15.89 -32.67
N GLN A 637 -16.17 -15.36 -32.59
CA GLN A 637 -17.28 -15.98 -31.87
C GLN A 637 -18.41 -16.32 -32.84
N LYS A 638 -18.88 -17.58 -32.83
CA LYS A 638 -19.93 -18.06 -33.75
C LYS A 638 -21.00 -18.84 -33.01
N ALA A 639 -22.27 -18.46 -33.20
CA ALA A 639 -23.40 -19.29 -32.79
C ALA A 639 -23.43 -20.57 -33.64
N THR A 640 -23.47 -21.74 -32.98
CA THR A 640 -23.38 -23.07 -33.63
C THR A 640 -24.63 -23.91 -33.48
N ALA A 641 -25.44 -23.65 -32.45
CA ALA A 641 -26.75 -24.28 -32.27
C ALA A 641 -27.63 -23.38 -31.38
N SER A 642 -28.94 -23.56 -31.48
CA SER A 642 -29.92 -22.98 -30.55
C SER A 642 -31.11 -23.91 -30.37
N TRP A 643 -31.65 -23.97 -29.14
CA TRP A 643 -32.84 -24.75 -28.81
C TRP A 643 -33.66 -24.03 -27.75
N MET A 644 -34.92 -24.44 -27.57
CA MET A 644 -35.80 -23.90 -26.55
C MET A 644 -35.99 -24.94 -25.44
N GLU A 645 -35.81 -24.52 -24.18
CA GLU A 645 -36.03 -25.36 -23.01
C GLU A 645 -36.73 -24.54 -21.92
N ARG A 646 -37.87 -25.05 -21.43
CA ARG A 646 -38.71 -24.39 -20.39
C ARG A 646 -39.03 -22.92 -20.68
N GLY A 647 -39.34 -22.60 -21.94
CA GLY A 647 -39.69 -21.25 -22.39
C GLY A 647 -38.50 -20.28 -22.53
N LYS A 648 -37.25 -20.76 -22.40
CA LYS A 648 -36.04 -19.97 -22.67
C LYS A 648 -35.30 -20.53 -23.88
N THR A 649 -34.85 -19.65 -24.77
CA THR A 649 -33.97 -20.01 -25.90
C THR A 649 -32.52 -20.01 -25.43
N TYR A 650 -31.83 -21.13 -25.59
CA TYR A 650 -30.40 -21.28 -25.33
C TYR A 650 -29.63 -21.26 -26.65
N HIS A 651 -28.45 -20.66 -26.63
CA HIS A 651 -27.51 -20.63 -27.75
C HIS A 651 -26.18 -21.27 -27.32
N ARG A 652 -25.62 -22.11 -28.20
CA ARG A 652 -24.26 -22.68 -28.08
C ARG A 652 -23.31 -21.86 -28.96
N TYR A 653 -22.38 -21.15 -28.33
CA TYR A 653 -21.35 -20.38 -29.01
C TYR A 653 -20.04 -21.15 -29.03
N SER A 654 -19.41 -21.21 -30.20
CA SER A 654 -18.02 -21.65 -30.35
C SER A 654 -17.15 -20.42 -30.48
N VAL A 655 -16.08 -20.37 -29.69
CA VAL A 655 -15.07 -19.32 -29.73
C VAL A 655 -13.80 -19.93 -30.30
N THR A 656 -13.27 -19.31 -31.36
CA THR A 656 -12.01 -19.69 -31.98
C THR A 656 -10.97 -18.61 -31.67
N VAL A 657 -9.84 -19.02 -31.10
CA VAL A 657 -8.71 -18.15 -30.78
C VAL A 657 -7.55 -18.54 -31.71
N THR A 658 -7.07 -17.59 -32.51
CA THR A 658 -6.11 -17.85 -33.60
C THR A 658 -4.84 -17.02 -33.41
N ASN A 659 -3.69 -17.66 -33.41
CA ASN A 659 -2.40 -16.98 -33.49
C ASN A 659 -2.17 -16.50 -34.94
N ARG A 660 -2.34 -15.20 -35.17
CA ARG A 660 -2.13 -14.50 -36.45
C ARG A 660 -0.68 -14.07 -36.68
N SER A 661 0.25 -14.31 -35.74
CA SER A 661 1.65 -13.98 -35.95
C SER A 661 2.28 -14.85 -37.06
N MET A 662 3.25 -14.29 -37.79
CA MET A 662 3.84 -14.96 -38.95
C MET A 662 4.75 -16.14 -38.58
N ASN A 663 5.47 -16.05 -37.46
CA ASN A 663 6.52 -17.01 -37.10
C ASN A 663 6.73 -17.22 -35.59
N LYS A 664 5.89 -16.64 -34.72
CA LYS A 664 6.04 -16.75 -33.25
C LYS A 664 5.03 -17.71 -32.63
N THR A 665 5.42 -18.35 -31.53
CA THR A 665 4.55 -19.25 -30.77
C THR A 665 4.01 -18.54 -29.54
N VAL A 666 2.71 -18.68 -29.32
CA VAL A 666 1.99 -18.08 -28.20
C VAL A 666 1.98 -19.07 -27.05
N HIS A 667 2.57 -18.73 -25.92
CA HIS A 667 2.60 -19.51 -24.68
C HIS A 667 1.79 -18.81 -23.59
N GLU A 668 1.34 -19.57 -22.58
CA GLU A 668 0.63 -19.03 -21.40
C GLU A 668 -0.56 -18.12 -21.79
N LEU A 669 -1.38 -18.58 -22.74
CA LEU A 669 -2.52 -17.82 -23.26
C LEU A 669 -3.67 -17.79 -22.24
N HIS A 670 -3.96 -16.61 -21.73
CA HIS A 670 -5.07 -16.30 -20.83
C HIS A 670 -6.22 -15.62 -21.56
N ILE A 671 -7.44 -16.08 -21.28
CA ILE A 671 -8.69 -15.61 -21.88
C ILE A 671 -9.59 -14.98 -20.80
N GLY A 672 -10.01 -13.74 -21.03
CA GLY A 672 -11.06 -13.07 -20.28
C GLY A 672 -12.42 -13.38 -20.88
N ILE A 673 -13.42 -13.62 -20.01
CA ILE A 673 -14.82 -13.78 -20.40
C ILE A 673 -15.69 -13.02 -19.38
N SER A 674 -16.52 -12.09 -19.86
CA SER A 674 -17.58 -11.44 -19.07
C SER A 674 -18.95 -11.62 -19.73
N LYS A 675 -20.03 -11.30 -19.00
CA LYS A 675 -21.41 -11.61 -19.41
C LYS A 675 -21.63 -13.11 -19.74
N LEU A 676 -20.90 -13.99 -19.06
CA LEU A 676 -21.06 -15.44 -19.11
C LEU A 676 -22.00 -15.89 -17.98
N TYR A 677 -23.20 -16.34 -18.35
CA TYR A 677 -24.26 -16.76 -17.43
C TYR A 677 -24.50 -18.28 -17.42
N GLY A 678 -23.75 -19.03 -18.24
CA GLY A 678 -23.86 -20.48 -18.33
C GLY A 678 -22.51 -21.18 -18.32
N LYS A 679 -22.52 -22.47 -18.66
CA LYS A 679 -21.31 -23.31 -18.62
C LYS A 679 -20.40 -23.07 -19.82
N VAL A 680 -19.10 -23.26 -19.61
CA VAL A 680 -18.02 -23.22 -20.61
C VAL A 680 -17.26 -24.55 -20.60
N TRP A 681 -16.76 -24.96 -21.76
CA TRP A 681 -16.04 -26.21 -22.00
C TRP A 681 -14.85 -25.96 -22.95
N GLY A 682 -13.76 -26.70 -22.77
CA GLY A 682 -12.54 -26.56 -23.58
C GLY A 682 -11.51 -25.56 -23.03
N VAL A 683 -11.78 -24.96 -21.87
CA VAL A 683 -10.85 -24.13 -21.09
C VAL A 683 -11.01 -24.43 -19.60
N ASP A 684 -9.89 -24.34 -18.86
CA ASP A 684 -9.84 -24.48 -17.40
C ASP A 684 -9.92 -23.10 -16.72
N LYS A 685 -10.54 -23.04 -15.54
CA LYS A 685 -10.65 -21.79 -14.77
C LYS A 685 -9.33 -21.49 -14.05
N ALA A 686 -8.76 -20.32 -14.33
CA ALA A 686 -7.51 -19.84 -13.76
C ALA A 686 -7.74 -18.68 -12.77
N ARG A 687 -6.66 -18.23 -12.10
CA ARG A 687 -6.71 -17.14 -11.12
C ARG A 687 -7.23 -15.80 -11.69
N TYR A 688 -7.02 -15.56 -12.99
CA TYR A 688 -7.34 -14.30 -13.68
C TYR A 688 -8.13 -14.53 -14.99
N GLY A 689 -9.09 -15.46 -14.99
CA GLY A 689 -9.92 -15.79 -16.14
C GLY A 689 -9.87 -17.28 -16.49
N TYR A 690 -9.62 -17.59 -17.76
CA TYR A 690 -9.57 -18.95 -18.30
C TYR A 690 -8.26 -19.21 -19.03
N VAL A 691 -7.85 -20.46 -19.11
CA VAL A 691 -6.68 -20.93 -19.89
C VAL A 691 -7.06 -22.16 -20.68
N PHE A 692 -6.37 -22.45 -21.79
CA PHE A 692 -6.50 -23.76 -22.42
C PHE A 692 -5.97 -24.87 -21.50
N PRO A 693 -6.49 -26.11 -21.60
CA PRO A 693 -6.09 -27.20 -20.72
C PRO A 693 -4.59 -27.49 -20.76
N SER A 694 -4.06 -28.09 -19.70
CA SER A 694 -2.62 -28.35 -19.50
C SER A 694 -1.90 -29.15 -20.61
N TRP A 695 -2.62 -29.81 -21.52
CA TRP A 695 -2.07 -30.47 -22.71
C TRP A 695 -1.90 -29.53 -23.93
N MET A 696 -2.38 -28.28 -23.85
CA MET A 696 -2.27 -27.24 -24.87
C MET A 696 -1.58 -25.99 -24.30
N LEU A 697 -0.30 -26.11 -23.94
CA LEU A 697 0.51 -25.04 -23.33
C LEU A 697 0.99 -23.96 -24.33
N SER A 698 0.80 -24.19 -25.64
CA SER A 698 1.30 -23.34 -26.70
C SER A 698 0.42 -23.38 -27.96
N LEU A 699 0.27 -22.24 -28.63
CA LEU A 699 -0.44 -22.09 -29.90
C LEU A 699 0.54 -21.57 -30.98
N PRO A 700 1.02 -22.43 -31.90
CA PRO A 700 1.98 -22.03 -32.95
C PRO A 700 1.42 -21.02 -33.95
N ALA A 701 2.30 -20.36 -34.70
CA ALA A 701 1.95 -19.43 -35.77
C ALA A 701 0.93 -20.03 -36.76
N GLY A 702 -0.12 -19.28 -37.09
CA GLY A 702 -1.20 -19.71 -37.98
C GLY A 702 -2.08 -20.85 -37.45
N LYS A 703 -2.00 -21.21 -36.16
CA LYS A 703 -2.88 -22.21 -35.53
C LYS A 703 -3.98 -21.58 -34.70
N SER A 704 -5.06 -22.34 -34.55
CA SER A 704 -6.24 -21.97 -33.78
C SER A 704 -6.58 -23.02 -32.73
N ALA A 705 -7.06 -22.55 -31.59
CA ALA A 705 -7.67 -23.35 -30.53
C ALA A 705 -9.12 -22.89 -30.32
N ALA A 706 -10.01 -23.79 -29.90
CA ALA A 706 -11.43 -23.47 -29.76
C ALA A 706 -12.00 -23.96 -28.44
N PHE A 707 -12.92 -23.18 -27.89
CA PHE A 707 -13.71 -23.51 -26.70
C PHE A 707 -15.18 -23.14 -26.91
N VAL A 708 -16.07 -23.61 -26.06
CA VAL A 708 -17.53 -23.51 -26.25
C VAL A 708 -18.20 -23.05 -24.97
N TYR A 709 -19.20 -22.17 -25.07
CA TYR A 709 -20.10 -21.87 -23.97
C TYR A 709 -21.58 -21.93 -24.40
N ILE A 710 -22.47 -22.14 -23.43
CA ILE A 710 -23.92 -22.21 -23.65
C ILE A 710 -24.62 -21.24 -22.71
N GLN A 711 -25.46 -20.34 -23.23
CA GLN A 711 -26.31 -19.47 -22.42
C GLN A 711 -27.60 -19.04 -23.10
N ALA A 712 -28.57 -18.57 -22.31
CA ALA A 712 -29.85 -18.00 -22.74
C ALA A 712 -29.85 -16.46 -22.76
N ALA A 713 -28.70 -15.88 -23.08
CA ALA A 713 -28.42 -14.45 -23.11
C ALA A 713 -27.68 -14.11 -24.41
N PRO A 714 -27.50 -12.81 -24.77
CA PRO A 714 -26.62 -12.39 -25.87
C PRO A 714 -25.20 -12.98 -25.75
N PRO A 715 -24.36 -12.93 -26.80
CA PRO A 715 -22.99 -13.43 -26.75
C PRO A 715 -22.20 -12.86 -25.56
N ALA A 716 -21.34 -13.67 -24.96
CA ALA A 716 -20.43 -13.22 -23.92
C ALA A 716 -19.34 -12.34 -24.53
N ASP A 717 -18.83 -11.37 -23.77
CA ASP A 717 -17.65 -10.63 -24.21
C ASP A 717 -16.42 -11.53 -23.96
N VAL A 718 -15.59 -11.74 -24.98
CA VAL A 718 -14.39 -12.58 -24.89
C VAL A 718 -13.19 -11.83 -25.44
N TRP A 719 -12.10 -11.79 -24.67
CA TRP A 719 -10.85 -11.13 -25.06
C TRP A 719 -9.62 -11.89 -24.52
N VAL A 720 -8.43 -11.56 -25.00
CA VAL A 720 -7.17 -12.08 -24.45
C VAL A 720 -6.74 -11.23 -23.27
N THR A 721 -6.49 -11.83 -22.11
CA THR A 721 -6.01 -11.12 -20.91
C THR A 721 -4.49 -11.16 -20.74
N GLY A 722 -3.79 -12.08 -21.42
CA GLY A 722 -2.33 -12.13 -21.43
C GLY A 722 -1.78 -13.32 -22.22
N TYR A 723 -0.53 -13.23 -22.68
CA TYR A 723 0.22 -14.30 -23.32
C TYR A 723 1.72 -13.93 -23.36
N LYS A 724 2.58 -14.94 -23.54
CA LYS A 724 3.98 -14.78 -23.94
C LYS A 724 4.11 -15.09 -25.43
N LEU A 725 4.82 -14.24 -26.17
CA LEU A 725 5.04 -14.43 -27.61
C LEU A 725 6.53 -14.68 -27.87
N LEU A 726 6.88 -15.93 -28.15
CA LEU A 726 8.26 -16.42 -28.34
C LEU A 726 8.55 -16.63 -29.84
#